data_AF-A0A7S8INB7-F1
#
_entry.id   AF-A0A7S8INB7-F1
#
_cell.length_a   1.000
_cell.length_b   1.000
_cell.length_c   1.000
_cell.angle_alpha   90.00
_cell.angle_beta   90.00
_cell.angle_gamma   90.00
#
_symmetry.space_group_name_H-M   'P 1'
#
loop_
_entity.id
_entity.type
_entity.pdbx_description
1 polymer ?
#
loop_
_entity_poly.entity_id
_entity_poly.type
_entity_poly.pdbx_seq_one_letter_code
_entity_poly.pdbx_strand_id
1 'polypeptide(L)'
;MLERDAAGMDALGETGQPLPRARAEAAPPESHLSPAQRASHEAREGTGWDWLTGPIWTIRLLVGAGACAVGYAAQRVTRVTPVQELRGLWLCRFLVGMGPLAIKVGQLLGAQVDLLPPQMLKQVRELQDNVPATAPERLNRLLATTVDGGIGQLFATWQNTPVASASIAQVHKASLPSGEIVAVKIVRPGVRGQLRDTLSALRLLARMAQLVSRRARQLNLIAHIQELEVILIEQTDMRIEAAHQDRIRANFSGHPHVRVPAPIRALCTRDMLVMEWMDGIRGLQSHEVQVPPAVLAWRLQDAFYTMVYLHGFFHADPHPGNVMFSSKGEIILLDFGLVGELTEEQKWGLSSFYYAAIRKEWQNAVDRFTRHFVVNGEAALGNAAYRSRLLLTLRTHFEERTRKWSTVGFVADANDVLRKHGLRFTTVFTKIVLAFLSGEGFVTLIDPRIDIWANARRFTDRASPYMSDAVQGRFEAWFGDTMAGSLRWRERADRSLVAPTHLDRYMVPNIHPLFIRRAHGSRLEDIDGHEYIDLQCGFGAQYLGHAHPVVAEAIARAAEAGSLNAIGNCAEVELAEELAGALPSIERVIFANSGTEAVLQALRLCKAARGRAKVAKFEGHYHGFSDQGIVSSWFVFSGPANRPRAATGMPGTDRATAERTLVLQYGYMEELDRLSREADDLACVICEPYPAAGGDIDVAFLRALRGLCDRHGIPLIFDEVVSGFRVAFGGAQALAGVEPDLTCLGKIIGGGLPCGAVGGRRALVDLAKSSHDPFRDFEQKVFVGGTMSGNSITCAAGLAAVRHLRDNRHIYADVDGKSRRLGKELAAVAAEAGVAYQVGAARSIITMSFDHRKPRLVREQQTGGNYRANLALAYYMRQHGVYMSELHTMLLCAAHSDDDIDRTVEAFAGSLRDMMNDGLFVT
;
A
#
# COMPACT_ATOMS: atom_id res chain seq x y z
N MET A 1 -50.03 -9.22 -20.96
CA MET A 1 -51.28 -8.77 -21.60
C MET A 1 -52.14 -8.21 -20.48
N LEU A 2 -52.36 -6.88 -20.49
CA LEU A 2 -53.31 -6.07 -19.69
C LEU A 2 -53.01 -5.97 -18.18
N GLU A 3 -52.35 -4.93 -17.64
CA GLU A 3 -52.64 -3.48 -17.49
C GLU A 3 -53.76 -3.09 -16.49
N ARG A 4 -53.36 -2.18 -15.57
CA ARG A 4 -54.11 -1.22 -14.71
C ARG A 4 -54.69 -1.80 -13.39
N ASP A 5 -54.36 -1.27 -12.21
CA ASP A 5 -54.61 0.12 -11.78
C ASP A 5 -53.66 0.61 -10.68
N ALA A 6 -53.49 1.93 -10.66
CA ALA A 6 -52.63 2.72 -9.78
C ALA A 6 -53.44 3.45 -8.71
N ALA A 7 -52.83 3.74 -7.55
CA ALA A 7 -52.75 5.09 -6.96
C ALA A 7 -52.24 5.08 -5.50
N GLY A 8 -51.23 5.92 -5.24
CA GLY A 8 -51.21 6.77 -4.04
C GLY A 8 -50.13 6.50 -3.00
N MET A 9 -48.97 7.15 -3.13
CA MET A 9 -48.42 8.07 -2.10
C MET A 9 -47.01 8.54 -2.52
N ASP A 10 -46.95 9.76 -3.07
CA ASP A 10 -45.76 10.60 -3.17
C ASP A 10 -46.17 12.03 -2.82
N ALA A 11 -45.48 12.66 -1.86
CA ALA A 11 -45.20 14.10 -1.83
C ALA A 11 -44.41 14.48 -0.56
N LEU A 12 -43.14 14.85 -0.76
CA LEU A 12 -42.27 15.82 -0.07
C LEU A 12 -40.87 15.51 -0.64
N GLY A 13 -40.30 16.15 -1.65
CA GLY A 13 -40.24 17.57 -1.99
C GLY A 13 -38.81 17.85 -2.48
N GLU A 14 -38.44 17.37 -3.68
CA GLU A 14 -37.15 17.66 -4.33
C GLU A 14 -37.33 18.80 -5.34
N THR A 15 -36.78 19.96 -5.03
CA THR A 15 -36.48 21.00 -6.02
C THR A 15 -34.98 20.95 -6.30
N GLY A 16 -34.59 20.20 -7.33
CA GLY A 16 -33.25 20.21 -7.90
C GLY A 16 -33.34 20.00 -9.40
N GLN A 17 -33.11 21.04 -10.19
CA GLN A 17 -32.98 20.89 -11.63
C GLN A 17 -31.81 19.94 -11.96
N PRO A 18 -31.95 19.02 -12.93
CA PRO A 18 -30.84 18.17 -13.35
C PRO A 18 -29.77 19.02 -14.06
N LEU A 19 -28.52 18.89 -13.63
CA LEU A 19 -27.36 19.53 -14.26
C LEU A 19 -27.13 18.99 -15.69
N PRO A 20 -26.68 19.82 -16.66
CA PRO A 20 -26.38 19.37 -18.00
C PRO A 20 -25.21 18.37 -18.02
N ARG A 21 -25.41 17.22 -18.69
CA ARG A 21 -24.42 16.14 -18.82
C ARG A 21 -23.32 16.54 -19.83
N ALA A 22 -22.06 16.49 -19.42
CA ALA A 22 -20.92 16.52 -20.33
C ALA A 22 -20.78 15.17 -21.07
N ARG A 23 -20.36 15.17 -22.34
CA ARG A 23 -20.16 13.96 -23.17
C ARG A 23 -19.26 12.93 -22.47
N ALA A 24 -19.87 11.81 -22.08
CA ALA A 24 -19.15 10.55 -21.85
C ALA A 24 -19.22 9.72 -23.14
N GLU A 25 -18.35 10.02 -24.11
CA GLU A 25 -18.13 9.11 -25.25
C GLU A 25 -17.09 8.07 -24.85
N ALA A 26 -17.55 6.82 -24.65
CA ALA A 26 -16.68 5.66 -24.71
C ALA A 26 -16.34 5.43 -26.19
N ALA A 27 -15.16 5.87 -26.63
CA ALA A 27 -14.62 5.48 -27.92
C ALA A 27 -14.26 3.98 -27.89
N PRO A 28 -14.60 3.20 -28.94
CA PRO A 28 -14.21 1.79 -29.01
C PRO A 28 -12.69 1.67 -29.11
N PRO A 29 -12.08 0.57 -28.62
CA PRO A 29 -10.64 0.37 -28.66
C PRO A 29 -10.11 0.42 -30.11
N GLU A 30 -8.97 1.10 -30.31
CA GLU A 30 -8.33 1.38 -31.61
C GLU A 30 -7.96 0.12 -32.45
N SER A 31 -8.21 -1.09 -31.94
CA SER A 31 -7.93 -2.36 -32.61
C SER A 31 -8.90 -2.71 -33.76
N HIS A 32 -9.99 -1.95 -33.97
CA HIS A 32 -11.03 -2.29 -34.97
C HIS A 32 -11.21 -1.27 -36.13
N LEU A 33 -10.38 -0.24 -36.22
CA LEU A 33 -10.45 0.72 -37.34
C LEU A 33 -9.69 0.21 -38.58
N SER A 34 -10.38 0.18 -39.73
CA SER A 34 -9.75 -0.09 -41.03
C SER A 34 -8.70 0.99 -41.38
N PRO A 35 -7.69 0.68 -42.22
CA PRO A 35 -6.67 1.65 -42.63
C PRO A 35 -7.23 2.94 -43.22
N ALA A 36 -8.36 2.87 -43.94
CA ALA A 36 -9.04 4.03 -44.51
C ALA A 36 -9.75 4.89 -43.44
N GLN A 37 -10.28 4.28 -42.38
CA GLN A 37 -10.90 4.99 -41.27
C GLN A 37 -9.84 5.68 -40.38
N ARG A 38 -8.66 5.07 -40.20
CA ARG A 38 -7.52 5.72 -39.53
C ARG A 38 -7.06 6.98 -40.27
N ALA A 39 -6.93 6.89 -41.60
CA ALA A 39 -6.60 8.04 -42.43
C ALA A 39 -7.65 9.17 -42.38
N SER A 40 -8.95 8.83 -42.27
CA SER A 40 -10.03 9.82 -42.14
C SER A 40 -10.12 10.47 -40.76
N HIS A 41 -9.69 9.78 -39.70
CA HIS A 41 -9.65 10.29 -38.33
C HIS A 41 -8.44 11.20 -38.12
N GLU A 42 -7.29 10.86 -38.72
CA GLU A 42 -6.09 11.72 -38.75
C GLU A 42 -6.31 12.98 -39.62
N ALA A 43 -7.12 12.90 -40.68
CA ALA A 43 -7.41 14.04 -41.54
C ALA A 43 -8.36 15.09 -40.93
N ARG A 44 -9.08 14.78 -39.84
CA ARG A 44 -10.00 15.73 -39.18
C ARG A 44 -9.36 16.60 -38.10
N GLU A 45 -8.20 16.22 -37.56
CA GLU A 45 -7.40 17.06 -36.64
C GLU A 45 -6.31 17.88 -37.36
N GLY A 46 -5.98 17.53 -38.61
CA GLY A 46 -5.02 18.27 -39.43
C GLY A 46 -5.67 19.37 -40.25
N THR A 47 -5.76 20.61 -39.73
CA THR A 47 -5.90 21.77 -40.62
C THR A 47 -4.64 21.85 -41.47
N GLY A 48 -4.76 21.58 -42.77
CA GLY A 48 -3.63 21.44 -43.68
C GLY A 48 -2.76 22.68 -43.77
N TRP A 49 -1.62 22.70 -43.06
CA TRP A 49 -0.40 23.51 -43.30
C TRP A 49 0.83 22.98 -42.50
N ASP A 50 0.89 21.70 -42.13
CA ASP A 50 1.81 21.22 -41.06
C ASP A 50 3.11 20.49 -41.47
N TRP A 51 3.47 20.42 -42.76
CA TRP A 51 4.78 19.88 -43.16
C TRP A 51 5.92 20.91 -43.05
N LEU A 52 5.60 22.19 -42.84
CA LEU A 52 6.57 23.30 -42.69
C LEU A 52 6.91 23.64 -41.23
N THR A 53 6.11 23.22 -40.25
CA THR A 53 6.30 23.59 -38.83
C THR A 53 7.46 22.84 -38.18
N GLY A 54 7.64 21.55 -38.47
CA GLY A 54 8.77 20.72 -38.01
C GLY A 54 10.17 21.26 -38.38
N PRO A 55 10.45 21.62 -39.65
CA PRO A 55 11.72 22.21 -40.04
C PRO A 55 11.92 23.62 -39.45
N ILE A 56 10.87 24.44 -39.33
CA ILE A 56 10.95 25.77 -38.69
C ILE A 56 11.30 25.66 -37.20
N TRP A 57 10.73 24.68 -36.50
CA TRP A 57 11.07 24.39 -35.10
C TRP A 57 12.51 23.90 -34.93
N THR A 58 12.95 23.00 -35.81
CA THR A 58 14.33 22.49 -35.84
C THR A 58 15.33 23.62 -36.09
N ILE A 59 15.02 24.53 -37.01
CA ILE A 59 15.82 25.73 -37.30
C ILE A 59 15.83 26.67 -36.09
N ARG A 60 14.70 26.96 -35.44
CA ARG A 60 14.64 27.78 -34.23
C ARG A 60 15.46 27.21 -33.08
N LEU A 61 15.44 25.89 -32.90
CA LEU A 61 16.19 25.20 -31.85
C LEU A 61 17.71 25.22 -32.15
N LEU A 62 18.11 25.03 -33.40
CA LEU A 62 19.52 25.14 -33.83
C LEU A 62 20.05 26.59 -33.74
N VAL A 63 19.25 27.58 -34.15
CA VAL A 63 19.59 29.00 -34.06
C VAL A 63 19.65 29.47 -32.59
N GLY A 64 18.69 29.04 -31.76
CA GLY A 64 18.66 29.34 -30.32
C GLY A 64 19.80 28.67 -29.55
N ALA A 65 20.10 27.40 -29.84
CA ALA A 65 21.25 26.69 -29.26
C ALA A 65 22.58 27.32 -29.72
N GLY A 66 22.67 27.76 -30.98
CA GLY A 66 23.80 28.52 -31.52
C GLY A 66 24.00 29.85 -30.80
N ALA A 67 22.92 30.62 -30.59
CA ALA A 67 22.96 31.89 -29.85
C ALA A 67 23.35 31.68 -28.37
N CYS A 68 22.85 30.62 -27.71
CA CYS A 68 23.24 30.26 -26.35
C CYS A 68 24.69 29.78 -26.25
N ALA A 69 25.18 29.02 -27.23
CA ALA A 69 26.58 28.56 -27.29
C ALA A 69 27.55 29.71 -27.56
N VAL A 70 27.18 30.67 -28.42
CA VAL A 70 27.92 31.91 -28.65
C VAL A 70 27.91 32.78 -27.38
N GLY A 71 26.78 32.84 -26.67
CA GLY A 71 26.66 33.49 -25.37
C GLY A 71 27.49 32.82 -24.26
N TYR A 72 27.56 31.48 -24.25
CA TYR A 72 28.37 30.69 -23.33
C TYR A 72 29.87 30.81 -23.63
N ALA A 73 30.27 30.84 -24.90
CA ALA A 73 31.64 31.14 -25.30
C ALA A 73 32.06 32.56 -24.90
N ALA A 74 31.13 33.52 -24.96
CA ALA A 74 31.33 34.88 -24.47
C ALA A 74 31.36 35.00 -22.92
N GLN A 75 30.99 33.96 -22.16
CA GLN A 75 31.05 33.95 -20.68
C GLN A 75 32.47 33.98 -20.12
N ARG A 76 33.50 33.57 -20.89
CA ARG A 76 34.87 33.58 -20.38
C ARG A 76 35.46 34.99 -20.17
N VAL A 77 34.75 36.06 -20.56
CA VAL A 77 35.35 37.40 -20.68
C VAL A 77 34.71 38.47 -19.77
N THR A 78 33.52 38.31 -19.18
CA THR A 78 32.90 39.40 -18.37
C THR A 78 32.13 38.96 -17.12
N ARG A 79 32.55 39.46 -15.94
CA ARG A 79 31.88 39.35 -14.63
C ARG A 79 31.19 40.67 -14.25
N VAL A 80 30.18 41.11 -15.01
CA VAL A 80 29.46 42.38 -14.71
C VAL A 80 28.00 42.06 -14.35
N THR A 81 27.55 42.54 -13.19
CA THR A 81 26.27 42.21 -12.53
C THR A 81 25.00 42.49 -13.36
N PRO A 82 24.85 43.64 -14.07
CA PRO A 82 23.64 43.95 -14.86
C PRO A 82 23.46 43.00 -16.05
N VAL A 83 24.56 42.47 -16.57
CA VAL A 83 24.56 41.58 -17.73
C VAL A 83 24.01 40.19 -17.36
N GLN A 84 24.18 39.73 -16.12
CA GLN A 84 23.65 38.45 -15.68
C GLN A 84 22.12 38.48 -15.44
N GLU A 85 21.57 39.58 -14.92
CA GLU A 85 20.13 39.76 -14.79
C GLU A 85 19.43 39.85 -16.15
N LEU A 86 19.99 40.65 -17.07
CA LEU A 86 19.51 40.75 -18.46
C LEU A 86 19.56 39.41 -19.20
N ARG A 87 20.57 38.58 -18.94
CA ARG A 87 20.70 37.22 -19.48
C ARG A 87 19.69 36.26 -18.88
N GLY A 88 19.40 36.38 -17.58
CA GLY A 88 18.32 35.63 -16.92
C GLY A 88 16.96 35.94 -17.55
N LEU A 89 16.65 37.23 -17.75
CA LEU A 89 15.46 37.70 -18.46
C LEU A 89 15.39 37.19 -19.91
N TRP A 90 16.52 37.20 -20.63
CA TRP A 90 16.61 36.67 -21.99
C TRP A 90 16.36 35.16 -22.04
N LEU A 91 16.93 34.41 -21.11
CA LEU A 91 16.71 32.98 -20.97
C LEU A 91 15.23 32.70 -20.67
N CYS A 92 14.60 33.46 -19.76
CA CYS A 92 13.16 33.32 -19.50
C CYS A 92 12.31 33.60 -20.73
N ARG A 93 12.56 34.71 -21.44
CA ARG A 93 11.85 35.05 -22.69
C ARG A 93 12.07 34.00 -23.78
N PHE A 94 13.28 33.45 -23.88
CA PHE A 94 13.59 32.37 -24.81
C PHE A 94 12.83 31.10 -24.46
N LEU A 95 12.86 30.65 -23.20
CA LEU A 95 12.15 29.46 -22.74
C LEU A 95 10.63 29.61 -22.91
N VAL A 96 10.07 30.78 -22.63
CA VAL A 96 8.65 31.10 -22.89
C VAL A 96 8.33 31.07 -24.38
N GLY A 97 9.19 31.67 -25.22
CA GLY A 97 9.02 31.69 -26.68
C GLY A 97 9.19 30.34 -27.35
N MET A 98 9.95 29.43 -26.74
CA MET A 98 10.14 28.04 -27.17
C MET A 98 8.97 27.13 -26.73
N GLY A 99 7.98 27.64 -26.01
CA GLY A 99 6.75 26.90 -25.71
C GLY A 99 6.85 25.92 -24.53
N PRO A 100 5.81 25.09 -24.33
CA PRO A 100 5.54 24.42 -23.05
C PRO A 100 6.66 23.53 -22.51
N LEU A 101 7.33 22.77 -23.39
CA LEU A 101 8.45 21.90 -23.00
C LEU A 101 9.64 22.70 -22.46
N ALA A 102 9.99 23.80 -23.14
CA ALA A 102 11.10 24.65 -22.75
C ALA A 102 10.80 25.41 -21.45
N ILE A 103 9.55 25.84 -21.24
CA ILE A 103 9.12 26.41 -19.97
C ILE A 103 9.27 25.37 -18.84
N LYS A 104 8.87 24.11 -19.06
CA LYS A 104 9.02 23.04 -18.06
C LYS A 104 10.51 22.74 -17.75
N VAL A 105 11.38 22.76 -18.76
CA VAL A 105 12.84 22.69 -18.57
C VAL A 105 13.34 23.89 -17.76
N GLY A 106 12.85 25.10 -18.05
CA GLY A 106 13.12 26.30 -17.26
C GLY A 106 12.72 26.17 -15.80
N GLN A 107 11.53 25.65 -15.53
CA GLN A 107 11.03 25.40 -14.18
C GLN A 107 11.91 24.40 -13.43
N LEU A 108 12.38 23.33 -14.09
CA LEU A 108 13.34 22.38 -13.51
C LEU A 108 14.71 23.02 -13.24
N LEU A 109 15.20 23.87 -14.13
CA LEU A 109 16.46 24.60 -13.95
C LEU A 109 16.39 25.63 -12.82
N GLY A 110 15.24 26.29 -12.64
CA GLY A 110 15.01 27.26 -11.55
C GLY A 110 14.94 26.62 -10.16
N ALA A 111 14.62 25.32 -10.09
CA ALA A 111 14.58 24.54 -8.86
C ALA A 111 15.99 24.11 -8.38
N GLN A 112 17.00 24.09 -9.26
CA GLN A 112 18.36 23.65 -8.93
C GLN A 112 19.28 24.84 -8.64
N VAL A 113 19.75 24.94 -7.39
CA VAL A 113 20.52 26.10 -6.89
C VAL A 113 21.92 26.20 -7.51
N ASP A 114 22.44 25.11 -8.09
CA ASP A 114 23.84 25.00 -8.51
C ASP A 114 24.06 25.10 -10.04
N LEU A 115 22.99 25.12 -10.85
CA LEU A 115 23.11 25.12 -12.31
C LEU A 115 23.22 26.50 -12.95
N LEU A 116 22.70 27.53 -12.26
CA LEU A 116 22.67 28.90 -12.78
C LEU A 116 23.26 29.86 -11.75
N PRO A 117 23.95 30.95 -12.18
CA PRO A 117 24.34 32.01 -11.28
C PRO A 117 23.14 32.54 -10.48
N PRO A 118 23.29 32.87 -9.18
CA PRO A 118 22.17 33.25 -8.30
C PRO A 118 21.26 34.36 -8.88
N GLN A 119 21.84 35.29 -9.62
CA GLN A 119 21.16 36.42 -10.26
C GLN A 119 20.30 35.99 -11.45
N MET A 120 20.73 34.97 -12.21
CA MET A 120 19.92 34.34 -13.25
C MET A 120 18.86 33.41 -12.66
N LEU A 121 19.22 32.67 -11.60
CA LEU A 121 18.32 31.76 -10.89
C LEU A 121 17.08 32.51 -10.36
N LYS A 122 17.26 33.73 -9.83
CA LYS A 122 16.15 34.60 -9.41
C LYS A 122 15.14 34.83 -10.54
N GLN A 123 15.62 35.09 -11.76
CA GLN A 123 14.77 35.34 -12.94
C GLN A 123 14.12 34.07 -13.46
N VAL A 124 14.84 32.94 -13.48
CA VAL A 124 14.31 31.65 -13.95
C VAL A 124 13.29 31.06 -12.97
N ARG A 125 13.40 31.35 -11.67
CA ARG A 125 12.39 31.01 -10.67
C ARG A 125 11.05 31.70 -10.91
N GLU A 126 11.03 32.88 -11.53
CA GLU A 126 9.75 33.52 -11.91
C GLU A 126 8.93 32.66 -12.89
N LEU A 127 9.56 31.77 -13.67
CA LEU A 127 8.85 30.83 -14.55
C LEU A 127 8.07 29.75 -13.78
N GLN A 128 8.34 29.55 -12.50
CA GLN A 128 7.61 28.60 -11.65
C GLN A 128 6.25 29.17 -11.23
N ASP A 129 6.16 30.48 -11.00
CA ASP A 129 4.96 31.13 -10.46
C ASP A 129 4.25 32.07 -11.45
N ASN A 130 4.94 32.57 -12.47
CA ASN A 130 4.45 33.61 -13.40
C ASN A 130 4.67 33.22 -14.87
N VAL A 131 3.93 32.21 -15.35
CA VAL A 131 3.83 31.95 -16.80
C VAL A 131 2.73 32.83 -17.40
N PRO A 132 2.97 33.57 -18.50
CA PRO A 132 1.94 34.42 -19.11
C PRO A 132 0.65 33.66 -19.42
N ALA A 133 -0.50 34.22 -19.05
CA ALA A 133 -1.81 33.63 -19.27
C ALA A 133 -2.18 33.55 -20.76
N THR A 134 -3.02 32.57 -21.13
CA THR A 134 -3.61 32.52 -22.47
C THR A 134 -4.64 33.63 -22.62
N ALA A 135 -4.64 34.31 -23.76
CA ALA A 135 -5.62 35.36 -24.05
C ALA A 135 -7.07 34.82 -23.96
N PRO A 136 -8.02 35.56 -23.36
CA PRO A 136 -9.39 35.12 -23.10
C PRO A 136 -10.11 34.57 -24.34
N GLU A 137 -9.86 35.15 -25.52
CA GLU A 137 -10.53 34.78 -26.78
C GLU A 137 -10.13 33.38 -27.28
N ARG A 138 -8.92 32.95 -26.95
CA ARG A 138 -8.40 31.64 -27.32
C ARG A 138 -8.83 30.57 -26.31
N LEU A 139 -8.93 30.95 -25.04
CA LEU A 139 -9.48 30.12 -23.98
C LEU A 139 -10.99 29.87 -24.20
N ASN A 140 -11.76 30.90 -24.48
CA ASN A 140 -13.21 30.81 -24.71
C ASN A 140 -13.55 29.89 -25.90
N ARG A 141 -12.71 29.86 -26.93
CA ARG A 141 -12.86 28.93 -28.07
C ARG A 141 -12.64 27.47 -27.66
N LEU A 142 -11.64 27.18 -26.84
CA LEU A 142 -11.42 25.83 -26.30
C LEU A 142 -12.61 25.41 -25.43
N LEU A 143 -13.05 26.28 -24.54
CA LEU A 143 -14.16 26.03 -23.63
C LEU A 143 -15.48 25.74 -24.35
N ALA A 144 -15.75 26.42 -25.46
CA ALA A 144 -16.91 26.14 -26.32
C ALA A 144 -16.86 24.73 -26.95
N THR A 145 -15.68 24.12 -27.07
CA THR A 145 -15.51 22.74 -27.56
C THR A 145 -15.42 21.70 -26.45
N THR A 146 -15.03 22.10 -25.24
CA THR A 146 -14.91 21.20 -24.08
C THR A 146 -16.24 21.02 -23.33
N VAL A 147 -17.15 21.99 -23.43
CA VAL A 147 -18.42 22.04 -22.69
C VAL A 147 -19.57 22.26 -23.67
N ASP A 148 -20.51 21.31 -23.72
CA ASP A 148 -21.77 21.47 -24.48
C ASP A 148 -22.56 22.67 -23.92
N GLY A 149 -22.87 23.66 -24.77
CA GLY A 149 -23.60 24.88 -24.38
C GLY A 149 -22.75 26.00 -23.75
N GLY A 150 -21.44 25.80 -23.58
CA GLY A 150 -20.48 26.80 -23.11
C GLY A 150 -20.43 26.99 -21.58
N ILE A 151 -19.40 27.71 -21.10
CA ILE A 151 -19.15 27.94 -19.65
C ILE A 151 -20.37 28.46 -18.89
N GLY A 152 -21.13 29.37 -19.49
CA GLY A 152 -22.26 30.04 -18.83
C GLY A 152 -23.43 29.12 -18.48
N GLN A 153 -23.47 27.89 -19.01
CA GLN A 153 -24.43 26.87 -18.60
C GLN A 153 -23.92 25.98 -17.45
N LEU A 154 -22.61 25.80 -17.34
CA LEU A 154 -21.99 25.00 -16.28
C LEU A 154 -21.72 25.81 -15.00
N PHE A 155 -21.38 27.09 -15.14
CA PHE A 155 -20.97 27.95 -14.04
C PHE A 155 -21.83 29.21 -13.97
N ALA A 156 -22.35 29.51 -12.78
CA ALA A 156 -23.12 30.72 -12.52
C ALA A 156 -22.28 31.99 -12.61
N THR A 157 -21.01 31.92 -12.17
CA THR A 157 -20.03 33.01 -12.34
C THR A 157 -18.70 32.46 -12.82
N TRP A 158 -18.01 33.19 -13.69
CA TRP A 158 -16.69 32.83 -14.21
C TRP A 158 -15.72 34.00 -14.13
N GLN A 159 -14.55 33.79 -13.50
CA GLN A 159 -13.49 34.78 -13.46
C GLN A 159 -12.55 34.62 -14.67
N ASN A 160 -12.63 35.57 -15.61
CA ASN A 160 -11.80 35.55 -16.84
C ASN A 160 -10.30 35.69 -16.55
N THR A 161 -9.92 36.35 -15.46
CA THR A 161 -8.53 36.42 -15.03
C THR A 161 -8.15 35.12 -14.32
N PRO A 162 -7.13 34.38 -14.79
CA PRO A 162 -6.69 33.17 -14.10
C PRO A 162 -6.08 33.51 -12.73
N VAL A 163 -6.36 32.67 -11.76
CA VAL A 163 -5.81 32.71 -10.40
C VAL A 163 -4.35 32.26 -10.39
N ALA A 164 -4.04 31.26 -11.21
CA ALA A 164 -2.70 30.71 -11.41
C ALA A 164 -2.52 30.29 -12.86
N SER A 165 -1.29 30.36 -13.37
CA SER A 165 -1.00 30.02 -14.75
C SER A 165 0.35 29.29 -14.85
N ALA A 166 0.31 28.05 -15.34
CA ALA A 166 1.46 27.16 -15.48
C ALA A 166 1.75 26.87 -16.95
N SER A 167 2.80 26.10 -17.25
CA SER A 167 3.24 25.78 -18.62
C SER A 167 2.21 24.99 -19.44
N ILE A 168 1.43 24.11 -18.80
CA ILE A 168 0.46 23.22 -19.46
C ILE A 168 -0.98 23.71 -19.30
N ALA A 169 -1.33 24.24 -18.13
CA ALA A 169 -2.69 24.59 -17.78
C ALA A 169 -2.77 25.94 -17.06
N GLN A 170 -3.97 26.49 -16.95
CA GLN A 170 -4.27 27.68 -16.15
C GLN A 170 -5.53 27.45 -15.31
N VAL A 171 -5.58 28.06 -14.13
CA VAL A 171 -6.63 27.85 -13.12
C VAL A 171 -7.49 29.10 -13.01
N HIS A 172 -8.81 28.92 -13.04
CA HIS A 172 -9.80 29.98 -12.90
C HIS A 172 -10.70 29.73 -11.70
N LYS A 173 -11.23 30.80 -11.10
CA LYS A 173 -12.26 30.73 -10.07
C LYS A 173 -13.63 30.79 -10.73
N ALA A 174 -14.53 29.91 -10.33
CA ALA A 174 -15.91 29.89 -10.80
C ALA A 174 -16.87 29.54 -9.67
N SER A 175 -18.17 29.72 -9.90
CA SER A 175 -19.22 29.19 -9.02
C SER A 175 -20.17 28.29 -9.80
N LEU A 176 -20.62 27.21 -9.16
CA LEU A 176 -21.65 26.33 -9.71
C LEU A 176 -23.04 26.97 -9.52
N PRO A 177 -24.05 26.55 -10.30
CA PRO A 177 -25.45 26.95 -10.08
C PRO A 177 -25.98 26.65 -8.67
N SER A 178 -25.39 25.67 -7.97
CA SER A 178 -25.66 25.36 -6.55
C SER A 178 -25.17 26.43 -5.58
N GLY A 179 -24.35 27.38 -6.03
CA GLY A 179 -23.71 28.42 -5.20
C GLY A 179 -22.31 28.05 -4.69
N GLU A 180 -21.87 26.80 -4.89
CA GLU A 180 -20.54 26.34 -4.48
C GLU A 180 -19.43 26.98 -5.33
N ILE A 181 -18.34 27.40 -4.69
CA ILE A 181 -17.19 27.99 -5.35
C ILE A 181 -16.20 26.88 -5.72
N VAL A 182 -15.69 26.92 -6.95
CA VAL A 182 -14.81 25.90 -7.51
C VAL A 182 -13.58 26.50 -8.18
N ALA A 183 -12.49 25.74 -8.16
CA ALA A 183 -11.32 25.97 -9.00
C ALA A 183 -11.44 25.14 -10.29
N VAL A 184 -11.22 25.78 -11.44
CA VAL A 184 -11.31 25.15 -12.75
C VAL A 184 -9.95 25.23 -13.43
N LYS A 185 -9.23 24.11 -13.49
CA LYS A 185 -7.94 23.97 -14.17
C LYS A 185 -8.18 23.53 -15.62
N ILE A 186 -7.73 24.32 -16.57
CA ILE A 186 -7.95 24.10 -18.01
C ILE A 186 -6.62 23.97 -18.73
N VAL A 187 -6.48 22.93 -19.55
CA VAL A 187 -5.32 22.72 -20.42
C VAL A 187 -5.25 23.84 -21.45
N ARG A 188 -4.08 24.44 -21.64
CA ARG A 188 -3.90 25.53 -22.59
C ARG A 188 -4.15 25.04 -24.03
N PRO A 189 -4.85 25.81 -24.87
CA PRO A 189 -5.13 25.42 -26.26
C PRO A 189 -3.86 25.10 -27.06
N GLY A 190 -3.83 23.95 -27.73
CA GLY A 190 -2.75 23.54 -28.63
C GLY A 190 -1.48 23.00 -27.96
N VAL A 191 -1.39 22.98 -26.62
CA VAL A 191 -0.20 22.48 -25.91
C VAL A 191 0.09 21.01 -26.20
N ARG A 192 -0.95 20.17 -26.28
CA ARG A 192 -0.79 18.73 -26.54
C ARG A 192 -0.14 18.46 -27.91
N GLY A 193 -0.56 19.19 -28.95
CA GLY A 193 0.05 19.12 -30.28
C GLY A 193 1.49 19.61 -30.26
N GLN A 194 1.73 20.81 -29.70
CA GLN A 194 3.07 21.38 -29.57
C GLN A 194 4.05 20.45 -28.84
N LEU A 195 3.62 19.77 -27.77
CA LEU A 195 4.44 18.79 -27.05
C LEU A 195 4.80 17.60 -27.94
N ARG A 196 3.81 16.99 -28.64
CA ARG A 196 4.06 15.87 -29.56
C ARG A 196 5.02 16.24 -30.68
N ASP A 197 4.84 17.41 -31.29
CA ASP A 197 5.68 17.88 -32.39
C ASP A 197 7.12 18.11 -31.92
N THR A 198 7.27 18.75 -30.75
CA THR A 198 8.59 19.03 -30.15
C THR A 198 9.31 17.74 -29.76
N LEU A 199 8.61 16.78 -29.14
CA LEU A 199 9.19 15.49 -28.75
C LEU A 199 9.55 14.64 -29.98
N SER A 200 8.76 14.72 -31.05
CA SER A 200 9.07 14.07 -32.34
C SER A 200 10.32 14.67 -32.99
N ALA A 201 10.47 15.99 -32.96
CA ALA A 201 11.69 16.66 -33.43
C ALA A 201 12.92 16.27 -32.59
N LEU A 202 12.79 16.21 -31.26
CA LEU A 202 13.87 15.74 -30.37
C LEU A 202 14.26 14.29 -30.65
N ARG A 203 13.31 13.40 -30.95
CA ARG A 203 13.61 12.01 -31.35
C ARG A 203 14.39 11.95 -32.65
N LEU A 204 14.02 12.77 -33.63
CA LEU A 204 14.73 12.85 -34.90
C LEU A 204 16.18 13.32 -34.69
N LEU A 205 16.38 14.37 -33.90
CA LEU A 205 17.71 14.86 -33.54
C LEU A 205 18.52 13.82 -32.76
N ALA A 206 17.90 13.10 -31.82
CA ALA A 206 18.55 12.03 -31.06
C ALA A 206 18.98 10.87 -31.97
N ARG A 207 18.14 10.47 -32.93
CA ARG A 207 18.49 9.46 -33.96
C ARG A 207 19.68 9.91 -34.79
N MET A 208 19.67 11.15 -35.28
CA MET A 208 20.79 11.72 -36.05
C MET A 208 22.08 11.78 -35.23
N ALA A 209 22.01 12.21 -33.96
CA ALA A 209 23.17 12.26 -33.07
C ALA A 209 23.76 10.87 -32.80
N GLN A 210 22.93 9.82 -32.70
CA GLN A 210 23.38 8.43 -32.52
C GLN A 210 24.11 7.89 -33.75
N LEU A 211 23.74 8.31 -34.96
CA LEU A 211 24.44 7.94 -36.19
C LEU A 211 25.86 8.51 -36.21
N VAL A 212 26.03 9.75 -35.76
CA VAL A 212 27.30 10.49 -35.86
C VAL A 212 28.22 10.26 -34.65
N SER A 213 27.69 9.92 -33.47
CA SER A 213 28.47 9.80 -32.24
C SER A 213 28.25 8.47 -31.51
N ARG A 214 29.34 7.72 -31.31
CA ARG A 214 29.37 6.53 -30.42
C ARG A 214 28.95 6.88 -28.99
N ARG A 215 29.26 8.10 -28.51
CA ARG A 215 28.90 8.58 -27.17
C ARG A 215 27.39 8.83 -27.06
N ALA A 216 26.74 9.32 -28.11
CA ALA A 216 25.29 9.49 -28.16
C ALA A 216 24.53 8.15 -28.18
N ARG A 217 25.10 7.11 -28.82
CA ARG A 217 24.58 5.73 -28.76
C ARG A 217 24.61 5.15 -27.34
N GLN A 218 25.66 5.43 -26.58
CA GLN A 218 25.78 4.99 -25.18
C GLN A 218 24.80 5.72 -24.23
N LEU A 219 24.36 6.93 -24.58
CA LEU A 219 23.45 7.74 -23.75
C LEU A 219 21.95 7.38 -23.90
N ASN A 220 21.60 6.43 -24.77
CA ASN A 220 20.23 5.94 -25.00
C ASN A 220 19.15 7.05 -25.03
N LEU A 221 19.46 8.17 -25.71
CA LEU A 221 18.64 9.40 -25.70
C LEU A 221 17.19 9.18 -26.17
N ILE A 222 16.96 8.23 -27.08
CA ILE A 222 15.62 7.91 -27.58
C ILE A 222 14.72 7.37 -26.47
N ALA A 223 15.24 6.44 -25.65
CA ALA A 223 14.48 5.89 -24.53
C ALA A 223 14.11 7.00 -23.52
N HIS A 224 15.04 7.92 -23.23
CA HIS A 224 14.76 9.06 -22.34
C HIS A 224 13.67 9.99 -22.88
N ILE A 225 13.67 10.27 -24.19
CA ILE A 225 12.62 11.10 -24.82
C ILE A 225 11.27 10.37 -24.83
N GLN A 226 11.27 9.05 -24.96
CA GLN A 226 10.04 8.23 -24.85
C GLN A 226 9.45 8.29 -23.44
N GLU A 227 10.29 8.12 -22.41
CA GLU A 227 9.85 8.25 -21.01
C GLU A 227 9.31 9.67 -20.71
N LEU A 228 9.98 10.71 -21.20
CA LEU A 228 9.52 12.10 -21.06
C LEU A 228 8.21 12.37 -21.79
N GLU A 229 7.98 11.77 -22.96
CA GLU A 229 6.72 11.93 -23.69
C GLU A 229 5.54 11.42 -22.89
N VAL A 230 5.66 10.21 -22.31
CA VAL A 230 4.59 9.63 -21.50
C VAL A 230 4.21 10.56 -20.36
N ILE A 231 5.19 11.02 -19.57
CA ILE A 231 4.97 11.90 -18.42
C ILE A 231 4.31 13.22 -18.83
N LEU A 232 4.82 13.88 -19.89
CA LEU A 232 4.35 15.20 -20.28
C LEU A 232 2.99 15.16 -21.00
N ILE A 233 2.69 14.08 -21.72
CA ILE A 233 1.39 13.92 -22.38
C ILE A 233 0.32 13.54 -21.36
N GLU A 234 0.62 12.69 -20.38
CA GLU A 234 -0.30 12.36 -19.27
C GLU A 234 -0.70 13.62 -18.48
N GLN A 235 0.22 14.58 -18.29
CA GLN A 235 -0.08 15.89 -17.68
C GLN A 235 -1.11 16.73 -18.46
N THR A 236 -1.40 16.39 -19.70
CA THR A 236 -2.45 17.07 -20.48
C THR A 236 -3.83 16.43 -20.32
N ASP A 237 -3.99 15.32 -19.59
CA ASP A 237 -5.29 14.71 -19.33
C ASP A 237 -5.73 14.98 -17.88
N MET A 238 -6.67 15.90 -17.73
CA MET A 238 -7.19 16.34 -16.44
C MET A 238 -7.95 15.25 -15.67
N ARG A 239 -8.40 14.17 -16.34
CA ARG A 239 -9.03 13.02 -15.66
C ARG A 239 -7.99 12.19 -14.89
N ILE A 240 -6.78 12.08 -15.44
CA ILE A 240 -5.65 11.41 -14.78
C ILE A 240 -5.24 12.23 -13.56
N GLU A 241 -5.11 13.55 -13.70
CA GLU A 241 -4.80 14.42 -12.56
C GLU A 241 -5.88 14.35 -11.48
N ALA A 242 -7.16 14.34 -11.84
CA ALA A 242 -8.26 14.11 -10.91
C ALA A 242 -8.12 12.75 -10.19
N ALA A 243 -7.70 11.69 -10.89
CA ALA A 243 -7.42 10.35 -10.32
C ALA A 243 -6.30 10.40 -9.27
N HIS A 244 -5.21 11.10 -9.57
CA HIS A 244 -4.12 11.31 -8.63
C HIS A 244 -4.57 12.12 -7.40
N GLN A 245 -5.36 13.17 -7.62
CA GLN A 245 -5.89 14.04 -6.59
C GLN A 245 -6.77 13.27 -5.60
N ASP A 246 -7.72 12.45 -6.09
CA ASP A 246 -8.54 11.61 -5.20
C ASP A 246 -7.71 10.61 -4.43
N ARG A 247 -6.67 10.03 -5.04
CA ARG A 247 -5.80 9.06 -4.35
C ARG A 247 -5.02 9.72 -3.21
N ILE A 248 -4.43 10.90 -3.43
CA ILE A 248 -3.71 11.62 -2.36
C ILE A 248 -4.70 12.15 -1.31
N ARG A 249 -5.88 12.63 -1.72
CA ARG A 249 -6.96 13.04 -0.81
C ARG A 249 -7.40 11.88 0.08
N ALA A 250 -7.62 10.69 -0.48
CA ALA A 250 -7.99 9.51 0.25
C ALA A 250 -6.89 9.09 1.26
N ASN A 251 -5.62 9.17 0.84
CA ASN A 251 -4.47 8.88 1.69
C ASN A 251 -4.40 9.80 2.93
N PHE A 252 -4.77 11.08 2.79
CA PHE A 252 -4.77 12.06 3.90
C PHE A 252 -6.15 12.30 4.53
N SER A 253 -7.17 11.52 4.22
CA SER A 253 -8.57 11.80 4.61
C SER A 253 -8.82 11.95 6.11
N GLY A 254 -8.00 11.33 6.97
CA GLY A 254 -8.06 11.47 8.43
C GLY A 254 -6.92 12.30 9.04
N HIS A 255 -6.08 12.94 8.22
CA HIS A 255 -4.90 13.66 8.70
C HIS A 255 -5.28 15.07 9.20
N PRO A 256 -4.86 15.49 10.41
CA PRO A 256 -5.34 16.72 11.05
C PRO A 256 -4.80 18.02 10.40
N HIS A 257 -3.76 17.91 9.58
CA HIS A 257 -3.03 19.06 9.05
C HIS A 257 -2.83 19.05 7.54
N VAL A 258 -3.41 18.10 6.80
CA VAL A 258 -3.24 18.01 5.34
C VAL A 258 -4.60 17.96 4.69
N ARG A 259 -4.84 18.87 3.74
CA ARG A 259 -6.06 18.96 2.96
C ARG A 259 -5.72 18.90 1.48
N VAL A 260 -6.61 18.28 0.72
CA VAL A 260 -6.53 18.18 -0.74
C VAL A 260 -7.91 18.52 -1.29
N PRO A 261 -8.04 19.44 -2.25
CA PRO A 261 -9.33 19.78 -2.85
C PRO A 261 -10.07 18.55 -3.38
N ALA A 262 -11.38 18.46 -3.18
CA ALA A 262 -12.17 17.39 -3.78
C ALA A 262 -12.43 17.65 -5.28
N PRO A 263 -12.06 16.75 -6.20
CA PRO A 263 -12.44 16.87 -7.61
C PRO A 263 -13.93 16.54 -7.80
N ILE A 264 -14.62 17.36 -8.59
CA ILE A 264 -16.02 17.13 -8.97
C ILE A 264 -16.03 16.28 -10.23
N ARG A 265 -15.99 14.96 -10.04
CA ARG A 265 -15.77 13.98 -11.12
C ARG A 265 -16.71 14.12 -12.30
N ALA A 266 -17.98 14.41 -12.05
CA ALA A 266 -18.99 14.56 -13.09
C ALA A 266 -18.68 15.70 -14.08
N LEU A 267 -17.87 16.69 -13.67
CA LEU A 267 -17.51 17.85 -14.47
C LEU A 267 -16.07 17.77 -15.03
N CYS A 268 -15.32 16.72 -14.68
CA CYS A 268 -13.94 16.55 -15.14
C CYS A 268 -13.91 15.92 -16.53
N THR A 269 -13.26 16.59 -17.48
CA THR A 269 -13.03 16.10 -18.84
C THR A 269 -11.53 15.94 -19.08
N ARG A 270 -11.14 15.54 -20.30
CA ARG A 270 -9.74 15.45 -20.69
C ARG A 270 -9.01 16.79 -20.56
N ASP A 271 -9.69 17.90 -20.84
CA ASP A 271 -9.06 19.24 -20.91
C ASP A 271 -9.44 20.14 -19.73
N MET A 272 -10.32 19.68 -18.83
CA MET A 272 -10.84 20.46 -17.71
C MET A 272 -10.92 19.62 -16.42
N LEU A 273 -10.27 20.09 -15.36
CA LEU A 273 -10.41 19.58 -13.98
C LEU A 273 -11.21 20.63 -13.18
N VAL A 274 -12.32 20.20 -12.59
CA VAL A 274 -13.12 21.01 -11.67
C VAL A 274 -12.96 20.44 -10.27
N MET A 275 -12.64 21.30 -9.30
CA MET A 275 -12.42 20.89 -7.92
C MET A 275 -12.89 21.95 -6.92
N GLU A 276 -13.08 21.53 -5.67
CA GLU A 276 -13.35 22.39 -4.52
C GLU A 276 -12.41 23.60 -4.50
N TRP A 277 -12.95 24.80 -4.30
CA TRP A 277 -12.13 25.96 -4.02
C TRP A 277 -11.66 25.93 -2.56
N MET A 278 -10.35 26.06 -2.34
CA MET A 278 -9.77 26.19 -1.00
C MET A 278 -9.09 27.54 -0.86
N ASP A 279 -9.51 28.33 0.11
CA ASP A 279 -8.82 29.56 0.49
C ASP A 279 -7.54 29.22 1.26
N GLY A 280 -6.42 29.86 0.88
CA GLY A 280 -5.13 29.61 1.51
C GLY A 280 -4.09 30.67 1.16
N ILE A 281 -3.09 30.77 2.04
CA ILE A 281 -1.88 31.59 1.90
C ILE A 281 -0.92 30.82 0.99
N ARG A 282 -0.41 31.45 -0.08
CA ARG A 282 0.50 30.79 -1.04
C ARG A 282 1.80 30.37 -0.35
N GLY A 283 2.46 29.32 -0.86
CA GLY A 283 3.67 28.79 -0.24
C GLY A 283 4.81 29.81 -0.05
N LEU A 284 5.00 30.71 -1.03
CA LEU A 284 5.97 31.82 -0.93
C LEU A 284 5.61 32.87 0.15
N GLN A 285 4.35 32.92 0.56
CA GLN A 285 3.81 33.80 1.59
C GLN A 285 3.65 33.06 2.93
N SER A 286 4.33 31.92 3.12
CA SER A 286 4.29 31.12 4.35
C SER A 286 4.60 31.89 5.64
N HIS A 287 5.31 33.01 5.55
CA HIS A 287 5.55 33.92 6.67
C HIS A 287 4.28 34.62 7.22
N GLU A 288 3.18 34.62 6.48
CA GLU A 288 1.89 35.19 6.89
C GLU A 288 1.03 34.19 7.72
N VAL A 289 1.45 32.93 7.83
CA VAL A 289 0.73 31.88 8.58
C VAL A 289 0.91 32.10 10.09
N GLN A 290 -0.15 31.90 10.88
CA GLN A 290 -0.13 32.17 12.34
C GLN A 290 0.64 31.12 13.16
N VAL A 291 1.16 30.08 12.52
CA VAL A 291 1.89 28.97 13.15
C VAL A 291 3.40 29.26 13.07
N PRO A 292 4.19 28.96 14.12
CA PRO A 292 5.63 29.15 14.08
C PRO A 292 6.28 28.50 12.84
N PRO A 293 7.20 29.19 12.13
CA PRO A 293 7.81 28.66 10.90
C PRO A 293 8.44 27.28 11.07
N ALA A 294 9.08 27.01 12.21
CA ALA A 294 9.66 25.71 12.53
C ALA A 294 8.61 24.58 12.56
N VAL A 295 7.43 24.85 13.14
CA VAL A 295 6.32 23.88 13.19
C VAL A 295 5.72 23.68 11.81
N LEU A 296 5.54 24.76 11.05
CA LEU A 296 5.00 24.69 9.69
C LEU A 296 5.92 23.92 8.73
N ALA A 297 7.22 24.21 8.79
CA ALA A 297 8.25 23.52 8.01
C ALA A 297 8.30 22.02 8.37
N TRP A 298 8.21 21.70 9.66
CA TRP A 298 8.16 20.31 10.12
C TRP A 298 6.91 19.58 9.63
N ARG A 299 5.71 20.15 9.77
CA ARG A 299 4.46 19.55 9.25
C ARG A 299 4.53 19.28 7.75
N LEU A 300 5.11 20.21 7.01
CA LEU A 300 5.27 20.08 5.56
C LEU A 300 6.22 18.93 5.20
N GLN A 301 7.35 18.83 5.90
CA GLN A 301 8.27 17.70 5.75
C GLN A 301 7.58 16.37 6.11
N ASP A 302 6.77 16.34 7.18
CA ASP A 302 6.00 15.17 7.59
C ASP A 302 5.05 14.70 6.49
N ALA A 303 4.23 15.60 5.94
CA ALA A 303 3.31 15.27 4.87
C ALA A 303 4.03 14.66 3.64
N PHE A 304 5.17 15.22 3.24
CA PHE A 304 5.94 14.69 2.12
C PHE A 304 6.55 13.32 2.40
N TYR A 305 7.13 13.15 3.57
CA TYR A 305 7.77 11.89 3.94
C TYR A 305 6.73 10.79 4.13
N THR A 306 5.58 11.11 4.71
CA THR A 306 4.41 10.22 4.81
C THR A 306 3.95 9.76 3.42
N MET A 307 3.87 10.65 2.42
CA MET A 307 3.55 10.25 1.04
C MET A 307 4.56 9.25 0.44
N VAL A 308 5.86 9.49 0.64
CA VAL A 308 6.92 8.66 0.05
C VAL A 308 7.07 7.33 0.79
N TYR A 309 7.27 7.37 2.11
CA TYR A 309 7.62 6.21 2.92
C TYR A 309 6.42 5.36 3.36
N LEU A 310 5.25 5.97 3.60
CA LEU A 310 4.08 5.22 4.09
C LEU A 310 3.10 4.94 2.94
N HIS A 311 2.62 5.98 2.27
CA HIS A 311 1.63 5.80 1.21
C HIS A 311 2.20 5.15 -0.05
N GLY A 312 3.48 5.40 -0.36
CA GLY A 312 4.12 4.99 -1.60
C GLY A 312 3.62 5.73 -2.84
N PHE A 313 2.51 6.46 -2.77
CA PHE A 313 2.01 7.33 -3.81
C PHE A 313 2.21 8.79 -3.38
N PHE A 314 3.09 9.51 -4.07
CA PHE A 314 3.59 10.80 -3.63
C PHE A 314 3.55 11.87 -4.71
N HIS A 315 3.30 13.10 -4.27
CA HIS A 315 3.47 14.27 -5.12
C HIS A 315 4.96 14.49 -5.39
N ALA A 316 5.37 14.38 -6.66
CA ALA A 316 6.77 14.40 -7.05
C ALA A 316 7.32 15.80 -7.36
N ASP A 317 6.50 16.85 -7.22
CA ASP A 317 6.90 18.24 -7.45
C ASP A 317 6.27 19.24 -6.44
N PRO A 318 6.46 19.04 -5.13
CA PRO A 318 5.77 19.84 -4.12
C PRO A 318 6.49 21.17 -3.81
N HIS A 319 6.64 22.02 -4.84
CA HIS A 319 7.27 23.34 -4.72
C HIS A 319 6.27 24.39 -4.17
N PRO A 320 6.73 25.62 -3.81
CA PRO A 320 5.87 26.64 -3.19
C PRO A 320 4.63 27.07 -3.98
N GLY A 321 4.57 26.77 -5.28
CA GLY A 321 3.43 27.08 -6.15
C GLY A 321 2.32 26.01 -6.11
N ASN A 322 2.65 24.78 -5.68
CA ASN A 322 1.71 23.65 -5.58
C ASN A 322 1.27 23.39 -4.14
N VAL A 323 1.59 24.29 -3.22
CA VAL A 323 1.24 24.17 -1.81
C VAL A 323 0.74 25.52 -1.29
N MET A 324 -0.40 25.48 -0.60
CA MET A 324 -0.92 26.62 0.17
C MET A 324 -1.05 26.22 1.64
N PHE A 325 -1.28 27.21 2.50
CA PHE A 325 -1.52 27.01 3.91
C PHE A 325 -2.82 27.67 4.36
N SER A 326 -3.60 27.03 5.22
CA SER A 326 -4.68 27.73 5.91
C SER A 326 -4.11 28.67 6.98
N SER A 327 -4.90 29.62 7.47
CA SER A 327 -4.47 30.53 8.56
C SER A 327 -4.07 29.77 9.83
N LYS A 328 -4.64 28.58 10.05
CA LYS A 328 -4.35 27.67 11.16
C LYS A 328 -3.13 26.76 10.91
N GLY A 329 -2.45 26.91 9.77
CA GLY A 329 -1.28 26.14 9.39
C GLY A 329 -1.59 24.70 8.96
N GLU A 330 -2.75 24.45 8.37
CA GLU A 330 -3.00 23.22 7.59
C GLU A 330 -2.35 23.37 6.21
N ILE A 331 -1.80 22.28 5.69
CA ILE A 331 -1.16 22.20 4.37
C ILE A 331 -2.23 21.85 3.35
N ILE A 332 -2.37 22.67 2.31
CA ILE A 332 -3.25 22.43 1.17
C ILE A 332 -2.36 22.03 0.00
N LEU A 333 -2.40 20.75 -0.40
CA LEU A 333 -1.65 20.24 -1.54
C LEU A 333 -2.46 20.42 -2.83
N LEU A 334 -1.82 20.95 -3.86
CA LEU A 334 -2.38 21.24 -5.17
C LEU A 334 -1.54 20.62 -6.29
N ASP A 335 -2.06 20.63 -7.51
CA ASP A 335 -1.41 20.20 -8.76
C ASP A 335 -0.74 18.81 -8.70
N PHE A 336 -1.54 17.79 -9.04
CA PHE A 336 -1.09 16.40 -9.06
C PHE A 336 -0.66 15.94 -10.46
N GLY A 337 -0.22 16.87 -11.30
CA GLY A 337 0.28 16.58 -12.64
C GLY A 337 1.56 15.74 -12.63
N LEU A 338 2.38 15.81 -11.56
CA LEU A 338 3.53 14.93 -11.40
C LEU A 338 3.47 14.17 -10.08
N VAL A 339 3.33 12.85 -10.19
CA VAL A 339 3.32 11.91 -9.07
C VAL A 339 4.34 10.78 -9.30
N GLY A 340 4.81 10.24 -8.19
CA GLY A 340 5.58 9.00 -8.13
C GLY A 340 4.79 7.92 -7.40
N GLU A 341 5.06 6.68 -7.77
CA GLU A 341 4.51 5.50 -7.10
C GLU A 341 5.64 4.52 -6.79
N LEU A 342 5.69 4.07 -5.54
CA LEU A 342 6.60 3.06 -5.03
C LEU A 342 5.79 1.79 -4.75
N THR A 343 6.30 0.66 -5.24
CA THR A 343 5.83 -0.64 -4.76
C THR A 343 6.27 -0.86 -3.31
N GLU A 344 5.64 -1.82 -2.62
CA GLU A 344 6.04 -2.20 -1.27
C GLU A 344 7.50 -2.65 -1.19
N GLU A 345 7.97 -3.40 -2.18
CA GLU A 345 9.38 -3.78 -2.32
C GLU A 345 10.30 -2.55 -2.41
N GLN A 346 9.88 -1.51 -3.13
CA GLN A 346 10.65 -0.27 -3.26
C GLN A 346 10.64 0.55 -1.96
N LYS A 347 9.51 0.62 -1.26
CA LYS A 347 9.43 1.24 0.08
C LYS A 347 10.33 0.51 1.09
N TRP A 348 10.34 -0.83 1.06
CA TRP A 348 11.23 -1.64 1.87
C TRP A 348 12.70 -1.44 1.49
N GLY A 349 13.00 -1.39 0.19
CA GLY A 349 14.35 -1.08 -0.30
C GLY A 349 14.85 0.28 0.20
N LEU A 350 13.98 1.30 0.17
CA LEU A 350 14.26 2.64 0.72
C LEU A 350 14.55 2.59 2.21
N SER A 351 13.63 2.02 2.99
CA SER A 351 13.75 1.97 4.45
C SER A 351 14.97 1.14 4.89
N SER A 352 15.20 -0.01 4.27
CA SER A 352 16.32 -0.90 4.59
C SER A 352 17.68 -0.29 4.22
N PHE A 353 17.79 0.47 3.13
CA PHE A 353 19.01 1.20 2.79
C PHE A 353 19.35 2.25 3.85
N TYR A 354 18.40 3.13 4.19
CA TYR A 354 18.60 4.17 5.19
C TYR A 354 18.94 3.56 6.55
N TYR A 355 18.26 2.47 6.93
CA TYR A 355 18.57 1.72 8.14
C TYR A 355 20.04 1.28 8.21
N ALA A 356 20.55 0.63 7.16
CA ALA A 356 21.94 0.18 7.11
C ALA A 356 22.92 1.37 7.15
N ALA A 357 22.58 2.48 6.48
CA ALA A 357 23.42 3.68 6.48
C ALA A 357 23.47 4.35 7.86
N ILE A 358 22.35 4.45 8.58
CA ILE A 358 22.27 5.03 9.92
C ILE A 358 23.12 4.24 10.92
N ARG A 359 23.09 2.90 10.85
CA ARG A 359 23.90 2.01 11.70
C ARG A 359 25.34 1.84 11.23
N LYS A 360 25.74 2.55 10.18
CA LYS A 360 27.08 2.46 9.60
C LYS A 360 27.44 1.04 9.13
N GLU A 361 26.43 0.24 8.79
CA GLU A 361 26.58 -1.07 8.15
C GLU A 361 26.88 -0.89 6.66
N TRP A 362 28.02 -0.29 6.35
CA TRP A 362 28.28 0.28 5.03
C TRP A 362 28.20 -0.73 3.88
N GLN A 363 28.61 -1.97 4.12
CA GLN A 363 28.50 -3.03 3.10
C GLN A 363 27.03 -3.36 2.79
N ASN A 364 26.19 -3.47 3.83
CA ASN A 364 24.75 -3.68 3.67
C ASN A 364 24.10 -2.46 2.99
N ALA A 365 24.52 -1.24 3.32
CA ALA A 365 24.01 -0.02 2.71
C ALA A 365 24.35 0.05 1.21
N VAL A 366 25.58 -0.30 0.81
CA VAL A 366 25.97 -0.39 -0.60
C VAL A 366 25.14 -1.45 -1.32
N ASP A 367 25.00 -2.64 -0.74
CA ASP A 367 24.24 -3.74 -1.33
C ASP A 367 22.78 -3.34 -1.58
N ARG A 368 22.09 -2.84 -0.55
CA ARG A 368 20.69 -2.40 -0.62
C ARG A 368 20.50 -1.23 -1.60
N PHE A 369 21.38 -0.23 -1.55
CA PHE A 369 21.32 0.91 -2.49
C PHE A 369 21.42 0.44 -3.94
N THR A 370 22.36 -0.45 -4.21
CA THR A 370 22.63 -0.96 -5.55
C THR A 370 21.45 -1.80 -6.05
N ARG A 371 20.92 -2.73 -5.25
CA ARG A 371 19.81 -3.60 -5.65
C ARG A 371 18.53 -2.81 -5.95
N HIS A 372 18.21 -1.81 -5.13
CA HIS A 372 16.90 -1.15 -5.20
C HIS A 372 16.88 0.14 -6.04
N PHE A 373 18.02 0.85 -6.17
CA PHE A 373 18.04 2.17 -6.83
C PHE A 373 18.88 2.23 -8.09
N VAL A 374 19.61 1.16 -8.43
CA VAL A 374 20.50 1.14 -9.61
C VAL A 374 19.96 0.16 -10.65
N VAL A 375 19.86 0.62 -11.90
CA VAL A 375 19.47 -0.23 -13.03
C VAL A 375 20.51 -1.33 -13.21
N ASN A 376 20.06 -2.59 -13.26
CA ASN A 376 20.92 -3.79 -13.33
C ASN A 376 21.91 -3.90 -12.15
N GLY A 377 21.47 -3.50 -10.95
CA GLY A 377 22.31 -3.45 -9.75
C GLY A 377 22.98 -4.78 -9.36
N GLU A 378 22.33 -5.92 -9.56
CA GLU A 378 22.92 -7.23 -9.22
C GLU A 378 24.25 -7.50 -9.95
N ALA A 379 24.31 -7.17 -11.24
CA ALA A 379 25.54 -7.30 -12.02
C ALA A 379 26.64 -6.33 -11.54
N ALA A 380 26.27 -5.17 -10.99
CA ALA A 380 27.19 -4.18 -10.48
C ALA A 380 27.84 -4.59 -9.15
N LEU A 381 27.16 -5.40 -8.33
CA LEU A 381 27.67 -5.86 -7.03
C LEU A 381 28.93 -6.74 -7.13
N GLY A 382 29.16 -7.36 -8.28
CA GLY A 382 30.42 -8.09 -8.56
C GLY A 382 31.65 -7.18 -8.72
N ASN A 383 31.48 -5.86 -8.88
CA ASN A 383 32.59 -4.92 -9.10
C ASN A 383 33.09 -4.31 -7.78
N ALA A 384 34.27 -4.75 -7.33
CA ALA A 384 34.88 -4.27 -6.09
C ALA A 384 35.21 -2.77 -6.09
N ALA A 385 35.62 -2.20 -7.24
CA ALA A 385 35.96 -0.78 -7.35
C ALA A 385 34.71 0.11 -7.20
N TYR A 386 33.61 -0.29 -7.84
CA TYR A 386 32.30 0.36 -7.68
C TYR A 386 31.85 0.35 -6.22
N ARG A 387 31.85 -0.83 -5.58
CA ARG A 387 31.44 -0.98 -4.18
C ARG A 387 32.26 -0.11 -3.25
N SER A 388 33.58 -0.10 -3.42
CA SER A 388 34.50 0.68 -2.59
C SER A 388 34.27 2.18 -2.75
N ARG A 389 34.01 2.64 -3.98
CA ARG A 389 33.76 4.06 -4.25
C ARG A 389 32.39 4.51 -3.72
N LEU A 390 31.34 3.73 -3.95
CA LEU A 390 30.01 4.03 -3.43
C LEU A 390 30.00 4.00 -1.89
N LEU A 391 30.71 3.05 -1.27
CA LEU A 391 30.90 3.00 0.18
C LEU A 391 31.50 4.30 0.71
N LEU A 392 32.57 4.79 0.08
CA LEU A 392 33.20 6.06 0.46
C LEU A 392 32.21 7.22 0.34
N THR A 393 31.46 7.29 -0.77
CA THR A 393 30.41 8.30 -0.94
C THR A 393 29.36 8.24 0.16
N LEU A 394 28.88 7.04 0.52
CA LEU A 394 27.92 6.87 1.62
C LEU A 394 28.51 7.35 2.95
N ARG A 395 29.76 6.99 3.27
CA ARG A 395 30.43 7.46 4.50
C ARG A 395 30.56 8.98 4.55
N THR A 396 30.98 9.61 3.46
CA THR A 396 31.14 11.07 3.43
C THR A 396 29.81 11.79 3.70
N HIS A 397 28.69 11.30 3.16
CA HIS A 397 27.40 11.97 3.35
C HIS A 397 26.69 11.59 4.65
N PHE A 398 26.75 10.32 5.07
CA PHE A 398 26.01 9.80 6.23
C PHE A 398 26.82 9.73 7.53
N GLU A 399 28.14 9.93 7.49
CA GLU A 399 29.00 9.97 8.68
C GLU A 399 29.67 11.35 8.82
N GLU A 400 30.39 11.80 7.80
CA GLU A 400 31.23 13.01 7.89
C GLU A 400 30.44 14.33 7.77
N ARG A 401 29.37 14.35 6.96
CA ARG A 401 28.57 15.56 6.68
C ARG A 401 27.20 15.61 7.34
N THR A 402 26.92 14.77 8.32
CA THR A 402 25.58 14.65 8.95
C THR A 402 25.00 15.95 9.52
N ARG A 403 25.83 16.90 9.96
CA ARG A 403 25.40 18.22 10.48
C ARG A 403 25.05 19.24 9.38
N LYS A 404 25.31 18.92 8.11
CA LYS A 404 25.04 19.73 6.91
C LYS A 404 24.60 18.81 5.76
N TRP A 405 23.60 17.95 6.01
CA TRP A 405 23.09 17.04 5.00
C TRP A 405 22.65 17.81 3.75
N SER A 406 23.01 17.29 2.58
CA SER A 406 22.60 17.83 1.28
C SER A 406 22.19 16.68 0.39
N THR A 407 20.88 16.51 0.20
CA THR A 407 20.32 15.54 -0.75
C THR A 407 20.88 15.78 -2.16
N VAL A 408 21.04 17.05 -2.56
CA VAL A 408 21.70 17.44 -3.82
C VAL A 408 23.13 16.89 -3.89
N GLY A 409 23.93 17.15 -2.86
CA GLY A 409 25.32 16.72 -2.82
C GLY A 409 25.48 15.20 -2.84
N PHE A 410 24.67 14.48 -2.06
CA PHE A 410 24.67 13.03 -2.05
C PHE A 410 24.32 12.45 -3.43
N VAL A 411 23.23 12.93 -4.03
CA VAL A 411 22.78 12.45 -5.34
C VAL A 411 23.82 12.76 -6.42
N ALA A 412 24.43 13.94 -6.40
CA ALA A 412 25.46 14.33 -7.36
C ALA A 412 26.68 13.40 -7.28
N ASP A 413 27.20 13.15 -6.08
CA ASP A 413 28.36 12.29 -5.88
C ASP A 413 28.05 10.82 -6.19
N ALA A 414 26.88 10.33 -5.77
CA ALA A 414 26.44 8.98 -6.09
C ALA A 414 26.25 8.80 -7.61
N ASN A 415 25.67 9.79 -8.30
CA ASN A 415 25.53 9.77 -9.75
C ASN A 415 26.88 9.80 -10.48
N ASP A 416 27.88 10.53 -9.97
CA ASP A 416 29.22 10.51 -10.54
C ASP A 416 29.85 9.12 -10.44
N VAL A 417 29.68 8.43 -9.31
CA VAL A 417 30.11 7.03 -9.15
C VAL A 417 29.41 6.15 -10.18
N LEU A 418 28.07 6.19 -10.24
CA LEU A 418 27.30 5.37 -11.18
C LEU A 418 27.74 5.61 -12.63
N ARG A 419 27.86 6.88 -13.04
CA ARG A 419 28.28 7.27 -14.39
C ARG A 419 29.67 6.74 -14.74
N LYS A 420 30.64 6.78 -13.81
CA LYS A 420 32.00 6.23 -14.02
C LYS A 420 32.00 4.72 -14.24
N HIS A 421 30.98 4.02 -13.75
CA HIS A 421 30.82 2.58 -13.91
C HIS A 421 29.77 2.18 -14.96
N GLY A 422 29.25 3.13 -15.75
CA GLY A 422 28.23 2.86 -16.77
C GLY A 422 26.86 2.47 -16.21
N LEU A 423 26.61 2.79 -14.94
CA LEU A 423 25.37 2.53 -14.22
C LEU A 423 24.53 3.81 -14.14
N ARG A 424 23.27 3.67 -13.74
CA ARG A 424 22.34 4.80 -13.56
C ARG A 424 21.27 4.48 -12.53
N PHE A 425 20.63 5.53 -12.02
CA PHE A 425 19.45 5.38 -11.17
C PHE A 425 18.27 4.77 -11.90
N THR A 426 17.38 4.12 -11.16
CA THR A 426 16.06 3.75 -11.65
C THR A 426 15.20 5.00 -11.84
N THR A 427 14.24 4.95 -12.77
CA THR A 427 13.29 6.05 -13.01
C THR A 427 12.50 6.38 -11.75
N VAL A 428 12.16 5.36 -10.96
CA VAL A 428 11.47 5.51 -9.67
C VAL A 428 12.32 6.28 -8.66
N PHE A 429 13.59 5.91 -8.49
CA PHE A 429 14.49 6.66 -7.59
C PHE A 429 14.71 8.09 -8.05
N THR A 430 14.70 8.35 -9.36
CA THR A 430 14.80 9.71 -9.91
C THR A 430 13.59 10.57 -9.50
N LYS A 431 12.38 10.01 -9.49
CA LYS A 431 11.17 10.70 -9.00
C LYS A 431 11.24 10.97 -7.50
N ILE A 432 11.76 10.02 -6.71
CA ILE A 432 12.00 10.21 -5.27
C ILE A 432 12.97 11.38 -5.04
N VAL A 433 14.09 11.40 -5.77
CA VAL A 433 15.07 12.48 -5.71
C VAL A 433 14.41 13.82 -6.03
N LEU A 434 13.61 13.90 -7.10
CA LEU A 434 12.92 15.14 -7.46
C LEU A 434 11.99 15.63 -6.34
N ALA A 435 11.21 14.72 -5.75
CA ALA A 435 10.30 15.03 -4.65
C ALA A 435 11.06 15.57 -3.43
N PHE A 436 12.17 14.93 -3.04
CA PHE A 436 13.01 15.41 -1.94
C PHE A 436 13.66 16.74 -2.25
N LEU A 437 14.18 16.94 -3.47
CA LEU A 437 14.82 18.21 -3.84
C LEU A 437 13.84 19.39 -3.79
N SER A 438 12.64 19.24 -4.37
CA SER A 438 11.62 20.28 -4.35
C SER A 438 11.06 20.49 -2.94
N GLY A 439 10.73 19.40 -2.24
CA GLY A 439 10.12 19.45 -0.91
C GLY A 439 11.07 19.98 0.16
N GLU A 440 12.31 19.47 0.24
CA GLU A 440 13.31 19.93 1.21
C GLU A 440 13.76 21.36 0.92
N GLY A 441 13.87 21.73 -0.36
CA GLY A 441 14.13 23.11 -0.76
C GLY A 441 13.05 24.06 -0.25
N PHE A 442 11.78 23.67 -0.34
CA PHE A 442 10.66 24.46 0.17
C PHE A 442 10.62 24.49 1.70
N VAL A 443 10.81 23.36 2.37
CA VAL A 443 10.88 23.29 3.84
C VAL A 443 11.99 24.20 4.39
N THR A 444 13.16 24.24 3.75
CA THR A 444 14.28 25.13 4.11
C THR A 444 13.97 26.61 3.85
N LEU A 445 13.11 26.91 2.87
CA LEU A 445 12.64 28.27 2.62
C LEU A 445 11.79 28.79 3.80
N ILE A 446 10.99 27.91 4.40
CA ILE A 446 10.12 28.25 5.55
C ILE A 446 10.93 28.40 6.83
N ASP A 447 11.82 27.43 7.13
CA ASP A 447 12.76 27.53 8.26
C ASP A 447 14.19 27.16 7.84
N PRO A 448 15.08 28.14 7.62
CA PRO A 448 16.47 27.90 7.25
C PRO A 448 17.29 27.14 8.31
N ARG A 449 16.79 27.02 9.54
CA ARG A 449 17.48 26.34 10.65
C ARG A 449 17.02 24.89 10.83
N ILE A 450 16.05 24.44 10.03
CA ILE A 450 15.51 23.09 10.19
C ILE A 450 16.60 22.03 9.95
N ASP A 451 16.72 21.10 10.89
CA ASP A 451 17.58 19.94 10.71
C ASP A 451 16.83 18.87 9.93
N ILE A 452 16.90 18.99 8.60
CA ILE A 452 16.27 18.05 7.64
C ILE A 452 16.64 16.61 8.00
N TRP A 453 17.89 16.38 8.39
CA TRP A 453 18.44 15.05 8.64
C TRP A 453 18.01 14.47 9.99
N ALA A 454 17.95 15.28 11.04
CA ALA A 454 17.38 14.85 12.31
C ALA A 454 15.87 14.53 12.19
N ASN A 455 15.14 15.35 11.43
CA ASN A 455 13.73 15.08 11.16
C ASN A 455 13.55 13.83 10.30
N ALA A 456 14.33 13.70 9.22
CA ALA A 456 14.31 12.52 8.35
C ALA A 456 14.57 11.22 9.12
N ARG A 457 15.50 11.25 10.09
CA ARG A 457 15.76 10.12 10.99
C ARG A 457 14.53 9.70 11.78
N ARG A 458 13.75 10.66 12.31
CA ARG A 458 12.47 10.34 12.99
C ARG A 458 11.48 9.62 12.08
N PHE A 459 11.46 9.91 10.78
CA PHE A 459 10.61 9.22 9.81
C PHE A 459 11.12 7.85 9.42
N THR A 460 12.42 7.73 9.11
CA THR A 460 13.01 6.42 8.83
C THR A 460 12.90 5.49 10.03
N ASP A 461 12.94 6.05 11.25
CA ASP A 461 12.71 5.34 12.49
C ASP A 461 11.27 4.83 12.64
N ARG A 462 10.25 5.58 12.20
CA ARG A 462 8.85 5.09 12.18
C ARG A 462 8.66 3.87 11.28
N ALA A 463 9.39 3.82 10.16
CA ALA A 463 9.37 2.72 9.20
C ALA A 463 10.35 1.58 9.55
N SER A 464 11.10 1.73 10.65
CA SER A 464 12.13 0.81 11.11
C SER A 464 11.62 0.07 12.36
N PRO A 465 11.79 -1.25 12.49
CA PRO A 465 11.38 -1.97 13.70
C PRO A 465 12.20 -1.61 14.96
N TYR A 466 13.22 -0.75 14.82
CA TYR A 466 14.24 -0.56 15.85
C TYR A 466 13.93 0.60 16.80
N MET A 467 14.14 0.35 18.09
CA MET A 467 14.05 1.35 19.15
C MET A 467 15.36 2.13 19.28
N SER A 468 15.31 3.35 19.80
CA SER A 468 16.52 4.11 20.13
C SER A 468 17.29 3.43 21.27
N ASP A 469 18.63 3.54 21.28
CA ASP A 469 19.51 2.91 22.27
C ASP A 469 19.07 3.18 23.73
N ALA A 470 18.57 4.39 24.03
CA ALA A 470 18.10 4.74 25.38
C ALA A 470 16.83 3.95 25.79
N VAL A 471 15.89 3.80 24.86
CA VAL A 471 14.66 3.00 25.05
C VAL A 471 15.03 1.52 25.17
N GLN A 472 15.89 1.04 24.27
CA GLN A 472 16.37 -0.33 24.29
C GLN A 472 17.06 -0.67 25.62
N GLY A 473 17.97 0.18 26.10
CA GLY A 473 18.66 -0.03 27.37
C GLY A 473 17.71 -0.05 28.58
N ARG A 474 16.63 0.74 28.57
CA ARG A 474 15.58 0.66 29.62
C ARG A 474 14.80 -0.64 29.55
N PHE A 475 14.42 -1.10 28.36
CA PHE A 475 13.75 -2.40 28.19
C PHE A 475 14.66 -3.55 28.62
N GLU A 476 15.92 -3.54 28.21
CA GLU A 476 16.91 -4.54 28.61
C GLU A 476 17.09 -4.58 30.13
N ALA A 477 17.16 -3.44 30.80
CA ALA A 477 17.24 -3.38 32.26
C ALA A 477 15.97 -3.93 32.91
N TRP A 478 14.79 -3.43 32.50
CA TRP A 478 13.52 -3.84 33.09
C TRP A 478 13.23 -5.33 32.88
N PHE A 479 13.41 -5.84 31.66
CA PHE A 479 13.23 -7.26 31.35
C PHE A 479 14.33 -8.12 31.96
N GLY A 480 15.55 -7.61 32.08
CA GLY A 480 16.66 -8.27 32.78
C GLY A 480 16.33 -8.54 34.25
N ASP A 481 15.75 -7.54 34.91
CA ASP A 481 15.41 -7.61 36.34
C ASP A 481 14.13 -8.42 36.60
N THR A 482 13.11 -8.25 35.76
CA THR A 482 11.82 -8.92 35.95
C THR A 482 11.84 -10.33 35.38
N MET A 483 12.35 -10.56 34.16
CA MET A 483 12.21 -11.83 33.43
C MET A 483 13.51 -12.65 33.38
N ALA A 484 14.30 -12.61 34.45
CA ALA A 484 15.62 -13.23 34.49
C ALA A 484 15.57 -14.74 34.16
N GLY A 485 14.54 -15.46 34.61
CA GLY A 485 14.32 -16.88 34.29
C GLY A 485 14.02 -17.10 32.82
N SER A 486 13.09 -16.34 32.25
CA SER A 486 12.75 -16.42 30.82
C SER A 486 13.94 -16.13 29.92
N LEU A 487 14.78 -15.14 30.27
CA LEU A 487 16.02 -14.85 29.55
C LEU A 487 17.07 -15.97 29.64
N ARG A 488 17.22 -16.61 30.81
CA ARG A 488 18.07 -17.81 30.94
C ARG A 488 17.58 -18.97 30.07
N TRP A 489 16.26 -19.16 29.96
CA TRP A 489 15.71 -20.18 29.07
C TRP A 489 15.85 -19.83 27.59
N ARG A 490 15.77 -18.55 27.23
CA ARG A 490 16.12 -18.09 25.88
C ARG A 490 17.56 -18.44 25.53
N GLU A 491 18.52 -18.13 26.40
CA GLU A 491 19.93 -18.45 26.17
C GLU A 491 20.16 -19.96 26.01
N ARG A 492 19.43 -20.80 26.76
CA ARG A 492 19.48 -22.26 26.59
C ARG A 492 18.89 -22.69 25.26
N ALA A 493 17.74 -22.13 24.87
CA ALA A 493 17.08 -22.43 23.60
C ALA A 493 17.98 -22.07 22.41
N ASP A 494 18.69 -20.94 22.45
CA ASP A 494 19.62 -20.50 21.39
C ASP A 494 20.73 -21.52 21.08
N ARG A 495 21.02 -22.45 22.00
CA ARG A 495 22.01 -23.51 21.80
C ARG A 495 21.46 -24.75 21.10
N SER A 496 20.14 -24.96 21.08
CA SER A 496 19.56 -26.25 20.69
C SER A 496 18.22 -26.20 19.95
N LEU A 497 17.54 -25.06 19.89
CA LEU A 497 16.19 -24.92 19.37
C LEU A 497 16.09 -23.67 18.49
N VAL A 498 15.47 -23.84 17.32
CA VAL A 498 14.91 -22.74 16.53
C VAL A 498 13.40 -22.94 16.52
N ALA A 499 12.64 -21.96 17.00
CA ALA A 499 11.19 -22.03 17.14
C ALA A 499 10.51 -20.85 16.39
N PRO A 500 10.30 -20.97 15.07
CA PRO A 500 9.96 -19.85 14.17
C PRO A 500 8.64 -19.12 14.43
N THR A 501 7.78 -19.67 15.28
CA THR A 501 6.44 -19.12 15.54
C THR A 501 6.35 -18.41 16.90
N HIS A 502 7.18 -18.76 17.88
CA HIS A 502 7.04 -18.27 19.25
C HIS A 502 8.33 -17.74 19.89
N LEU A 503 9.51 -18.33 19.63
CA LEU A 503 10.79 -17.75 20.09
C LEU A 503 11.51 -16.98 18.98
N ASP A 504 11.52 -17.51 17.76
CA ASP A 504 12.28 -16.96 16.62
C ASP A 504 11.33 -16.47 15.53
N ARG A 505 10.41 -15.60 15.92
CA ARG A 505 9.32 -15.12 15.06
C ARG A 505 9.87 -14.58 13.74
N TYR A 506 9.34 -15.12 12.65
CA TYR A 506 9.74 -14.69 11.31
C TYR A 506 9.42 -13.20 11.10
N MET A 507 10.38 -12.44 10.57
CA MET A 507 10.35 -10.98 10.32
C MET A 507 10.23 -10.02 11.51
N VAL A 508 9.81 -10.51 12.68
CA VAL A 508 9.64 -9.66 13.87
C VAL A 508 10.53 -10.19 15.00
N PRO A 509 11.52 -9.41 15.45
CA PRO A 509 12.40 -9.86 16.52
C PRO A 509 11.62 -10.00 17.84
N ASN A 510 11.70 -11.17 18.46
CA ASN A 510 11.21 -11.42 19.82
C ASN A 510 12.40 -11.38 20.79
N ILE A 511 12.79 -10.18 21.21
CA ILE A 511 14.04 -9.93 21.97
C ILE A 511 13.90 -10.43 23.41
N HIS A 512 12.69 -10.37 23.97
CA HIS A 512 12.39 -10.76 25.35
C HIS A 512 11.26 -11.79 25.35
N PRO A 513 11.49 -13.06 24.97
CA PRO A 513 10.42 -14.06 24.93
C PRO A 513 9.96 -14.44 26.34
N LEU A 514 8.67 -14.75 26.48
CA LEU A 514 8.11 -15.33 27.70
C LEU A 514 8.21 -16.85 27.67
N PHE A 515 8.56 -17.44 28.81
CA PHE A 515 8.41 -18.88 29.04
C PHE A 515 7.27 -19.10 30.02
N ILE A 516 6.24 -19.82 29.59
CA ILE A 516 5.00 -19.98 30.34
C ILE A 516 5.09 -21.18 31.27
N ARG A 517 4.77 -20.98 32.56
CA ARG A 517 4.64 -22.03 33.57
C ARG A 517 3.25 -22.65 33.52
N ARG A 518 2.21 -21.82 33.42
CA ARG A 518 0.81 -22.24 33.45
C ARG A 518 -0.07 -21.27 32.67
N ALA A 519 -1.19 -21.77 32.14
CA ALA A 519 -2.24 -20.96 31.53
C ALA A 519 -3.61 -21.47 31.98
N HIS A 520 -4.54 -20.57 32.29
CA HIS A 520 -5.91 -20.91 32.72
C HIS A 520 -6.88 -19.77 32.38
N GLY A 521 -8.03 -20.10 31.78
CA GLY A 521 -9.01 -19.09 31.35
C GLY A 521 -8.39 -18.13 30.32
N SER A 522 -8.42 -16.83 30.61
CA SER A 522 -7.81 -15.76 29.80
C SER A 522 -6.40 -15.36 30.27
N ARG A 523 -5.77 -16.13 31.17
CA ARG A 523 -4.51 -15.75 31.84
C ARG A 523 -3.34 -16.67 31.51
N LEU A 524 -2.15 -16.07 31.43
CA LEU A 524 -0.86 -16.75 31.38
C LEU A 524 -0.07 -16.43 32.65
N GLU A 525 0.65 -17.40 33.17
CA GLU A 525 1.61 -17.27 34.27
C GLU A 525 2.98 -17.69 33.77
N ASP A 526 3.96 -16.79 33.78
CA ASP A 526 5.31 -17.09 33.33
C ASP A 526 6.14 -17.84 34.40
N ILE A 527 7.32 -18.32 34.02
CA ILE A 527 8.24 -19.00 34.94
C ILE A 527 8.90 -18.08 35.97
N ASP A 528 8.76 -16.77 35.83
CA ASP A 528 9.26 -15.75 36.74
C ASP A 528 8.18 -15.32 37.77
N GLY A 529 6.93 -15.78 37.60
CA GLY A 529 5.81 -15.55 38.51
C GLY A 529 4.91 -14.38 38.13
N HIS A 530 5.05 -13.80 36.94
CA HIS A 530 4.14 -12.76 36.47
C HIS A 530 2.92 -13.35 35.79
N GLU A 531 1.78 -12.67 35.97
CA GLU A 531 0.53 -12.99 35.31
C GLU A 531 0.21 -11.98 34.20
N TYR A 532 -0.33 -12.49 33.09
CA TYR A 532 -0.71 -11.70 31.92
C TYR A 532 -2.13 -12.02 31.47
N ILE A 533 -2.87 -11.00 31.03
CA ILE A 533 -4.08 -11.17 30.20
C ILE A 533 -3.66 -11.60 28.80
N ASP A 534 -4.18 -12.71 28.27
CA ASP A 534 -3.79 -13.27 26.97
C ASP A 534 -4.71 -12.82 25.84
N LEU A 535 -4.24 -11.84 25.06
CA LEU A 535 -4.93 -11.40 23.84
C LEU A 535 -4.52 -12.18 22.59
N GLN A 536 -3.75 -13.27 22.71
CA GLN A 536 -3.36 -14.13 21.59
C GLN A 536 -4.14 -15.45 21.57
N CYS A 537 -4.48 -16.00 22.74
CA CYS A 537 -5.29 -17.21 22.91
C CYS A 537 -4.81 -18.40 22.05
N GLY A 538 -3.48 -18.63 22.02
CA GLY A 538 -2.86 -19.67 21.19
C GLY A 538 -3.08 -19.48 19.69
N PHE A 539 -2.91 -18.25 19.19
CA PHE A 539 -3.26 -17.84 17.82
C PHE A 539 -4.72 -18.12 17.46
N GLY A 540 -5.61 -18.12 18.46
CA GLY A 540 -7.03 -18.40 18.29
C GLY A 540 -7.41 -19.87 18.35
N ALA A 541 -6.54 -20.79 18.79
CA ALA A 541 -6.97 -22.16 19.09
C ALA A 541 -7.80 -22.24 20.38
N GLN A 542 -7.47 -21.40 21.37
CA GLN A 542 -8.06 -21.46 22.72
C GLN A 542 -9.32 -20.58 22.83
N TYR A 543 -10.33 -20.82 21.97
CA TYR A 543 -11.53 -19.97 21.94
C TYR A 543 -12.40 -20.06 23.22
N LEU A 544 -12.38 -21.20 23.92
CA LEU A 544 -13.03 -21.37 25.23
C LEU A 544 -12.15 -20.88 26.39
N GLY A 545 -10.90 -20.46 26.12
CA GLY A 545 -9.88 -20.19 27.14
C GLY A 545 -9.02 -21.42 27.45
N HIS A 546 -7.90 -21.18 28.13
CA HIS A 546 -6.92 -22.20 28.50
C HIS A 546 -7.45 -23.15 29.58
N ALA A 547 -7.10 -24.43 29.46
CA ALA A 547 -7.46 -25.47 30.43
C ALA A 547 -8.97 -25.56 30.73
N HIS A 548 -9.82 -25.29 29.75
CA HIS A 548 -11.28 -25.37 29.93
C HIS A 548 -11.70 -26.78 30.39
N PRO A 549 -12.50 -26.92 31.47
CA PRO A 549 -12.77 -28.21 32.11
C PRO A 549 -13.30 -29.29 31.15
N VAL A 550 -14.27 -28.93 30.30
CA VAL A 550 -14.89 -29.84 29.31
C VAL A 550 -13.86 -30.43 28.35
N VAL A 551 -12.84 -29.65 27.98
CA VAL A 551 -11.78 -30.09 27.04
C VAL A 551 -10.72 -30.88 27.79
N ALA A 552 -10.27 -30.40 28.96
CA ALA A 552 -9.27 -31.07 29.77
C ALA A 552 -9.71 -32.49 30.19
N GLU A 553 -10.96 -32.64 30.61
CA GLU A 553 -11.54 -33.94 30.94
C GLU A 553 -11.62 -34.87 29.73
N ALA A 554 -11.98 -34.36 28.55
CA ALA A 554 -12.03 -35.15 27.32
C ALA A 554 -10.64 -35.67 26.93
N ILE A 555 -9.61 -34.82 27.05
CA ILE A 555 -8.21 -35.20 26.82
C ILE A 555 -7.78 -36.29 27.82
N ALA A 556 -8.06 -36.11 29.11
CA ALA A 556 -7.67 -37.06 30.15
C ALA A 556 -8.30 -38.45 29.90
N ARG A 557 -9.62 -38.50 29.66
CA ARG A 557 -10.33 -39.76 29.35
C ARG A 557 -9.81 -40.42 28.08
N ALA A 558 -9.53 -39.65 27.03
CA ALA A 558 -9.00 -40.20 25.78
C ALA A 558 -7.57 -40.73 25.95
N ALA A 559 -6.74 -40.10 26.77
CA ALA A 559 -5.39 -40.56 27.07
C ALA A 559 -5.38 -41.90 27.82
N GLU A 560 -6.34 -42.13 28.72
CA GLU A 560 -6.54 -43.43 29.39
C GLU A 560 -6.88 -44.56 28.41
N ALA A 561 -7.59 -44.24 27.32
CA ALA A 561 -7.99 -45.18 26.28
C ALA A 561 -6.90 -45.45 25.21
N GLY A 562 -5.78 -44.75 25.26
CA GLY A 562 -4.67 -44.86 24.30
C GLY A 562 -4.66 -43.76 23.22
N SER A 563 -3.47 -43.21 22.98
CA SER A 563 -3.28 -41.96 22.22
C SER A 563 -3.35 -42.08 20.70
N LEU A 564 -2.79 -43.14 20.13
CA LEU A 564 -2.75 -43.39 18.69
C LEU A 564 -2.86 -44.88 18.43
N ASN A 565 -3.92 -45.28 17.75
CA ASN A 565 -4.20 -46.69 17.46
C ASN A 565 -4.05 -47.03 15.96
N ALA A 566 -3.93 -46.03 15.08
CA ALA A 566 -3.82 -46.18 13.62
C ALA A 566 -4.92 -47.05 12.96
N ILE A 567 -6.05 -47.19 13.66
CA ILE A 567 -7.29 -47.87 13.26
C ILE A 567 -8.47 -47.01 13.73
N GLY A 568 -9.65 -47.17 13.12
CA GLY A 568 -10.78 -46.26 13.32
C GLY A 568 -11.21 -46.07 14.79
N ASN A 569 -11.71 -44.88 15.12
CA ASN A 569 -12.19 -44.53 16.46
C ASN A 569 -13.53 -43.77 16.43
N CYS A 570 -14.35 -43.91 17.47
CA CYS A 570 -15.69 -43.32 17.49
C CYS A 570 -15.68 -41.79 17.53
N ALA A 571 -14.73 -41.18 18.27
CA ALA A 571 -14.62 -39.73 18.38
C ALA A 571 -14.33 -39.06 17.03
N GLU A 572 -13.58 -39.70 16.15
CA GLU A 572 -13.35 -39.25 14.77
C GLU A 572 -14.65 -39.16 13.97
N VAL A 573 -15.49 -40.20 14.03
CA VAL A 573 -16.78 -40.23 13.35
C VAL A 573 -17.72 -39.18 13.92
N GLU A 574 -17.88 -39.14 15.24
CA GLU A 574 -18.75 -38.18 15.92
C GLU A 574 -18.31 -36.74 15.65
N LEU A 575 -17.01 -36.45 15.65
CA LEU A 575 -16.52 -35.11 15.30
C LEU A 575 -16.87 -34.78 13.85
N ALA A 576 -16.66 -35.70 12.91
CA ALA A 576 -17.02 -35.46 11.50
C ALA A 576 -18.53 -35.17 11.33
N GLU A 577 -19.39 -35.85 12.08
CA GLU A 577 -20.84 -35.62 12.09
C GLU A 577 -21.19 -34.23 12.66
N GLU A 578 -20.57 -33.82 13.76
CA GLU A 578 -20.79 -32.47 14.34
C GLU A 578 -20.30 -31.37 13.39
N LEU A 579 -19.17 -31.58 12.70
CA LEU A 579 -18.67 -30.64 11.69
C LEU A 579 -19.65 -30.52 10.51
N ALA A 580 -20.15 -31.65 9.98
CA ALA A 580 -21.14 -31.65 8.90
C ALA A 580 -22.47 -31.03 9.32
N GLY A 581 -22.92 -31.26 10.55
CA GLY A 581 -24.13 -30.65 11.10
C GLY A 581 -24.00 -29.14 11.35
N ALA A 582 -22.79 -28.65 11.63
CA ALA A 582 -22.52 -27.24 11.86
C ALA A 582 -22.37 -26.42 10.57
N LEU A 583 -21.77 -27.01 9.52
CA LEU A 583 -21.47 -26.34 8.26
C LEU A 583 -22.11 -27.11 7.09
N PRO A 584 -23.27 -26.65 6.56
CA PRO A 584 -24.05 -27.39 5.56
C PRO A 584 -23.31 -27.71 4.25
N SER A 585 -22.26 -26.96 3.90
CA SER A 585 -21.44 -27.24 2.72
C SER A 585 -20.59 -28.52 2.87
N ILE A 586 -20.50 -29.10 4.07
CA ILE A 586 -19.67 -30.26 4.40
C ILE A 586 -20.53 -31.53 4.38
N GLU A 587 -20.32 -32.39 3.38
CA GLU A 587 -20.95 -33.71 3.30
C GLU A 587 -20.05 -34.83 3.84
N ARG A 588 -18.73 -34.64 3.74
CA ARG A 588 -17.68 -35.57 4.13
C ARG A 588 -16.47 -34.79 4.64
N VAL A 589 -15.68 -35.41 5.51
CA VAL A 589 -14.50 -34.81 6.16
C VAL A 589 -13.29 -35.72 6.03
N ILE A 590 -12.11 -35.13 5.83
CA ILE A 590 -10.79 -35.77 5.97
C ILE A 590 -10.02 -35.00 7.05
N PHE A 591 -9.51 -35.70 8.07
CA PHE A 591 -8.71 -35.09 9.13
C PHE A 591 -7.23 -34.94 8.76
N ALA A 592 -6.59 -33.95 9.37
CA ALA A 592 -5.19 -33.58 9.20
C ALA A 592 -4.59 -33.16 10.54
N ASN A 593 -3.27 -32.94 10.58
CA ASN A 593 -2.56 -32.58 11.82
C ASN A 593 -2.42 -31.06 12.01
N SER A 594 -2.72 -30.30 10.96
CA SER A 594 -2.68 -28.83 10.99
C SER A 594 -3.57 -28.22 9.92
N GLY A 595 -3.88 -26.93 10.06
CA GLY A 595 -4.54 -26.16 9.00
C GLY A 595 -3.72 -26.11 7.70
N THR A 596 -2.38 -26.07 7.79
CA THR A 596 -1.50 -26.13 6.60
C THR A 596 -1.71 -27.44 5.83
N GLU A 597 -1.80 -28.57 6.53
CA GLU A 597 -2.07 -29.86 5.90
C GLU A 597 -3.47 -29.90 5.30
N ALA A 598 -4.48 -29.35 5.98
CA ALA A 598 -5.83 -29.26 5.42
C ALA A 598 -5.84 -28.50 4.09
N VAL A 599 -5.21 -27.32 4.03
CA VAL A 599 -5.06 -26.57 2.78
C VAL A 599 -4.35 -27.40 1.71
N LEU A 600 -3.23 -28.03 2.06
CA LEU A 600 -2.46 -28.85 1.11
C LEU A 600 -3.31 -30.00 0.54
N GLN A 601 -4.12 -30.66 1.38
CA GLN A 601 -5.05 -31.70 0.96
C GLN A 601 -6.14 -31.15 0.04
N ALA A 602 -6.79 -30.05 0.42
CA ALA A 602 -7.86 -29.43 -0.39
C ALA A 602 -7.37 -29.00 -1.78
N LEU A 603 -6.20 -28.35 -1.87
CA LEU A 603 -5.59 -27.98 -3.14
C LEU A 603 -5.31 -29.20 -4.02
N ARG A 604 -4.81 -30.29 -3.42
CA ARG A 604 -4.48 -31.52 -4.14
C ARG A 604 -5.74 -32.22 -4.67
N LEU A 605 -6.83 -32.27 -3.89
CA LEU A 605 -8.12 -32.80 -4.33
C LEU A 605 -8.68 -32.02 -5.52
N CYS A 606 -8.65 -30.68 -5.46
CA CYS A 606 -9.12 -29.84 -6.56
C CYS A 606 -8.26 -29.97 -7.82
N LYS A 607 -6.93 -30.05 -7.68
CA LYS A 607 -6.00 -30.29 -8.81
C LYS A 607 -6.30 -31.61 -9.51
N ALA A 608 -6.52 -32.68 -8.75
CA ALA A 608 -6.90 -33.98 -9.29
C ALA A 608 -8.28 -33.95 -9.97
N ALA A 609 -9.28 -33.33 -9.33
CA ALA A 609 -10.64 -33.24 -9.86
C ALA A 609 -10.72 -32.51 -11.21
N ARG A 610 -9.93 -31.45 -11.38
CA ARG A 610 -9.94 -30.61 -12.60
C ARG A 610 -8.86 -31.00 -13.62
N GLY A 611 -7.86 -31.79 -13.24
CA GLY A 611 -6.69 -32.06 -14.09
C GLY A 611 -5.90 -30.78 -14.42
N ARG A 612 -5.86 -29.83 -13.48
CA ARG A 612 -5.22 -28.52 -13.63
C ARG A 612 -4.22 -28.28 -12.51
N ALA A 613 -3.16 -27.51 -12.78
CA ALA A 613 -2.12 -27.22 -11.79
C ALA A 613 -2.24 -25.82 -11.16
N LYS A 614 -2.88 -24.87 -11.84
CA LYS A 614 -2.92 -23.45 -11.44
C LYS A 614 -3.96 -23.21 -10.37
N VAL A 615 -3.66 -22.38 -9.38
CA VAL A 615 -4.56 -22.03 -8.26
C VAL A 615 -4.73 -20.52 -8.20
N ALA A 616 -5.93 -20.04 -7.91
CA ALA A 616 -6.15 -18.63 -7.60
C ALA A 616 -6.24 -18.42 -6.09
N LYS A 617 -5.60 -17.36 -5.58
CA LYS A 617 -5.69 -16.91 -4.19
C LYS A 617 -5.71 -15.39 -4.10
N PHE A 618 -5.93 -14.87 -2.90
CA PHE A 618 -5.94 -13.44 -2.65
C PHE A 618 -4.66 -13.00 -1.94
N GLU A 619 -4.18 -11.81 -2.29
CA GLU A 619 -2.97 -11.24 -1.70
C GLU A 619 -3.14 -10.99 -0.19
N GLY A 620 -2.11 -11.31 0.59
CA GLY A 620 -2.07 -11.15 2.03
C GLY A 620 -2.70 -12.31 2.80
N HIS A 621 -3.59 -13.09 2.17
CA HIS A 621 -4.20 -14.28 2.80
C HIS A 621 -3.14 -15.36 3.08
N TYR A 622 -3.22 -15.97 4.25
CA TYR A 622 -2.30 -16.98 4.77
C TYR A 622 -2.95 -18.36 4.88
N HIS A 623 -2.53 -19.25 3.98
CA HIS A 623 -3.05 -20.61 3.91
C HIS A 623 -2.04 -21.65 4.41
N GLY A 624 -1.32 -21.31 5.49
CA GLY A 624 -0.21 -22.12 6.01
C GLY A 624 1.10 -21.94 5.26
N PHE A 625 2.12 -22.69 5.66
CA PHE A 625 3.50 -22.55 5.18
C PHE A 625 3.87 -23.47 4.01
N SER A 626 2.89 -24.10 3.34
CA SER A 626 3.18 -24.86 2.11
C SER A 626 3.61 -23.93 0.97
N ASP A 627 4.37 -24.44 0.00
CA ASP A 627 4.87 -23.66 -1.15
C ASP A 627 3.79 -22.84 -1.84
N GLN A 628 2.60 -23.41 -2.07
CA GLN A 628 1.47 -22.70 -2.68
C GLN A 628 0.75 -21.79 -1.67
N GLY A 629 0.67 -22.23 -0.40
CA GLY A 629 -0.01 -21.49 0.66
C GLY A 629 0.63 -20.13 0.94
N ILE A 630 1.96 -20.04 0.85
CA ILE A 630 2.75 -18.85 1.20
C ILE A 630 2.93 -17.83 0.06
N VAL A 631 2.56 -18.17 -1.19
CA VAL A 631 2.67 -17.24 -2.34
C VAL A 631 1.92 -15.94 -2.06
N SER A 632 2.60 -14.80 -2.10
CA SER A 632 2.03 -13.48 -1.78
C SER A 632 1.23 -13.41 -0.46
N SER A 633 1.67 -14.12 0.60
CA SER A 633 1.07 -14.09 1.94
C SER A 633 1.74 -13.09 2.89
N TRP A 634 1.02 -12.72 3.96
CA TRP A 634 1.50 -11.88 5.05
C TRP A 634 2.03 -10.51 4.60
N PHE A 635 3.35 -10.37 4.44
CA PHE A 635 4.06 -9.11 4.20
C PHE A 635 4.70 -9.04 2.81
N VAL A 636 4.49 -10.06 1.97
CA VAL A 636 5.14 -10.16 0.67
C VAL A 636 4.13 -9.81 -0.42
N PHE A 637 4.31 -8.61 -0.97
CA PHE A 637 3.42 -8.01 -1.97
C PHE A 637 4.20 -7.72 -3.25
N SER A 638 3.57 -7.86 -4.41
CA SER A 638 4.19 -7.53 -5.69
C SER A 638 3.18 -6.95 -6.68
N GLY A 639 3.68 -6.08 -7.56
CA GLY A 639 2.84 -5.32 -8.48
C GLY A 639 1.97 -4.25 -7.80
N PRO A 640 1.16 -3.53 -8.61
CA PRO A 640 0.28 -2.48 -8.10
C PRO A 640 -0.86 -3.04 -7.24
N ALA A 641 -1.36 -2.25 -6.29
CA ALA A 641 -2.35 -2.68 -5.29
C ALA A 641 -3.69 -3.12 -5.88
N ASN A 642 -4.10 -2.52 -7.00
CA ASN A 642 -5.32 -2.89 -7.71
C ASN A 642 -5.13 -4.07 -8.68
N ARG A 643 -3.89 -4.54 -8.89
CA ARG A 643 -3.58 -5.63 -9.82
C ARG A 643 -2.32 -6.37 -9.37
N PRO A 644 -2.41 -7.13 -8.26
CA PRO A 644 -1.26 -7.78 -7.67
C PRO A 644 -0.65 -8.84 -8.61
N ARG A 645 0.65 -9.07 -8.41
CA ARG A 645 1.42 -10.10 -9.08
C ARG A 645 1.86 -11.14 -8.06
N ALA A 646 1.95 -12.39 -8.50
CA ALA A 646 2.47 -13.45 -7.66
C ALA A 646 3.93 -13.17 -7.31
N ALA A 647 4.24 -13.24 -6.02
CA ALA A 647 5.59 -13.17 -5.49
C ALA A 647 5.92 -14.52 -4.85
N THR A 648 7.15 -14.98 -5.06
CA THR A 648 7.68 -16.10 -4.28
C THR A 648 7.60 -15.71 -2.81
N GLY A 649 6.74 -16.40 -2.04
CA GLY A 649 6.40 -15.97 -0.69
C GLY A 649 7.62 -15.84 0.20
N MET A 650 8.49 -16.86 0.22
CA MET A 650 9.72 -16.88 1.02
C MET A 650 10.86 -17.57 0.25
N PRO A 651 12.14 -17.31 0.59
CA PRO A 651 13.26 -18.10 0.08
C PRO A 651 13.03 -19.61 0.27
N GLY A 652 13.36 -20.41 -0.74
CA GLY A 652 13.11 -21.85 -0.76
C GLY A 652 11.80 -22.29 -1.41
N THR A 653 10.87 -21.35 -1.69
CA THR A 653 9.67 -21.65 -2.49
C THR A 653 10.04 -21.82 -3.96
N ASP A 654 9.57 -22.89 -4.61
CA ASP A 654 9.77 -23.07 -6.06
C ASP A 654 9.11 -21.91 -6.85
N ARG A 655 9.88 -21.29 -7.73
CA ARG A 655 9.41 -20.19 -8.59
C ARG A 655 8.26 -20.64 -9.48
N ALA A 656 8.27 -21.91 -9.94
CA ALA A 656 7.19 -22.42 -10.78
C ALA A 656 5.86 -22.54 -10.01
N THR A 657 5.88 -22.65 -8.67
CA THR A 657 4.67 -22.59 -7.84
C THR A 657 4.07 -21.18 -7.84
N ALA A 658 4.90 -20.14 -7.70
CA ALA A 658 4.44 -18.75 -7.79
C ALA A 658 3.88 -18.43 -9.19
N GLU A 659 4.54 -18.88 -10.26
CA GLU A 659 4.07 -18.70 -11.64
C GLU A 659 2.74 -19.43 -11.93
N ARG A 660 2.47 -20.53 -11.23
CA ARG A 660 1.19 -21.26 -11.26
C ARG A 660 0.18 -20.75 -10.22
N THR A 661 0.40 -19.57 -9.65
CA THR A 661 -0.56 -18.94 -8.73
C THR A 661 -1.10 -17.65 -9.35
N LEU A 662 -2.42 -17.60 -9.55
CA LEU A 662 -3.10 -16.34 -9.85
C LEU A 662 -3.36 -15.62 -8.52
N VAL A 663 -2.67 -14.50 -8.29
CA VAL A 663 -2.90 -13.65 -7.11
C VAL A 663 -3.82 -12.49 -7.50
N LEU A 664 -4.91 -12.35 -6.75
CA LEU A 664 -5.96 -11.33 -6.91
C LEU A 664 -6.05 -10.45 -5.66
N GLN A 665 -6.76 -9.33 -5.76
CA GLN A 665 -7.02 -8.46 -4.61
C GLN A 665 -8.41 -8.73 -4.03
N TYR A 666 -8.48 -9.12 -2.75
CA TYR A 666 -9.76 -9.33 -2.05
C TYR A 666 -10.55 -8.01 -1.96
N GLY A 667 -11.87 -8.05 -2.21
CA GLY A 667 -12.75 -6.88 -2.19
C GLY A 667 -12.70 -5.98 -3.42
N TYR A 668 -12.06 -6.41 -4.52
CA TYR A 668 -12.05 -5.67 -5.80
C TYR A 668 -12.83 -6.44 -6.85
N MET A 669 -14.00 -5.92 -7.18
CA MET A 669 -14.91 -6.55 -8.14
C MET A 669 -14.28 -6.66 -9.52
N GLU A 670 -13.43 -5.70 -9.91
CA GLU A 670 -12.75 -5.68 -11.21
C GLU A 670 -11.75 -6.83 -11.40
N GLU A 671 -11.17 -7.36 -10.32
CA GLU A 671 -10.27 -8.52 -10.39
C GLU A 671 -11.02 -9.83 -10.67
N LEU A 672 -12.35 -9.86 -10.48
CA LEU A 672 -13.16 -11.02 -10.85
C LEU A 672 -13.22 -11.21 -12.38
N ASP A 673 -13.15 -10.13 -13.17
CA ASP A 673 -13.07 -10.24 -14.64
C ASP A 673 -11.79 -10.94 -15.08
N ARG A 674 -10.68 -10.68 -14.37
CA ARG A 674 -9.39 -11.35 -14.62
C ARG A 674 -9.46 -12.82 -14.25
N LEU A 675 -10.07 -13.15 -13.11
CA LEU A 675 -10.33 -14.53 -12.71
C LEU A 675 -11.15 -15.28 -13.78
N SER A 676 -12.19 -14.65 -14.32
CA SER A 676 -13.04 -15.24 -15.38
C SER A 676 -12.25 -15.55 -16.65
N ARG A 677 -11.33 -14.66 -17.08
CA ARG A 677 -10.48 -14.90 -18.26
C ARG A 677 -9.49 -16.05 -18.11
N GLU A 678 -9.08 -16.37 -16.88
CA GLU A 678 -8.12 -17.43 -16.59
C GLU A 678 -8.80 -18.72 -16.08
N ALA A 679 -10.13 -18.76 -16.07
CA ALA A 679 -10.94 -19.81 -15.43
C ALA A 679 -10.62 -21.24 -15.90
N ASP A 680 -10.38 -21.43 -17.19
CA ASP A 680 -10.18 -22.75 -17.80
C ASP A 680 -8.88 -23.43 -17.35
N ASP A 681 -7.90 -22.65 -16.92
CA ASP A 681 -6.60 -23.12 -16.44
C ASP A 681 -6.59 -23.41 -14.93
N LEU A 682 -7.62 -22.99 -14.20
CA LEU A 682 -7.66 -23.05 -12.74
C LEU A 682 -8.19 -24.39 -12.23
N ALA A 683 -7.48 -24.92 -11.23
CA ALA A 683 -7.90 -26.05 -10.42
C ALA A 683 -8.91 -25.64 -9.35
N CYS A 684 -8.72 -24.48 -8.73
CA CYS A 684 -9.59 -23.94 -7.69
C CYS A 684 -9.28 -22.47 -7.42
N VAL A 685 -10.18 -21.83 -6.66
CA VAL A 685 -9.93 -20.57 -5.95
C VAL A 685 -9.92 -20.85 -4.45
N ILE A 686 -8.89 -20.39 -3.73
CA ILE A 686 -8.84 -20.43 -2.26
C ILE A 686 -8.97 -19.03 -1.67
N CYS A 687 -9.82 -18.89 -0.66
CA CYS A 687 -10.15 -17.61 -0.03
C CYS A 687 -10.22 -17.75 1.50
N GLU A 688 -9.67 -16.80 2.25
CA GLU A 688 -10.09 -16.59 3.63
C GLU A 688 -11.37 -15.75 3.55
N PRO A 689 -12.54 -16.28 3.92
CA PRO A 689 -13.79 -15.53 3.80
C PRO A 689 -13.87 -14.37 4.81
N TYR A 690 -13.18 -14.50 5.94
CA TYR A 690 -13.06 -13.49 6.98
C TYR A 690 -11.56 -13.31 7.30
N PRO A 691 -10.81 -12.52 6.49
CA PRO A 691 -9.38 -12.38 6.69
C PRO A 691 -9.08 -11.74 8.03
N ALA A 692 -8.29 -12.42 8.88
CA ALA A 692 -8.02 -11.97 10.25
C ALA A 692 -7.33 -10.60 10.30
N ALA A 693 -6.51 -10.27 9.29
CA ALA A 693 -5.92 -8.95 9.14
C ALA A 693 -6.98 -7.88 8.86
N GLY A 694 -7.96 -8.17 7.99
CA GLY A 694 -9.05 -7.25 7.63
C GLY A 694 -10.02 -6.99 8.78
N GLY A 695 -10.30 -8.02 9.59
CA GLY A 695 -11.24 -7.93 10.71
C GLY A 695 -12.71 -7.76 10.28
N ASP A 696 -13.02 -7.93 8.99
CA ASP A 696 -14.35 -7.73 8.40
C ASP A 696 -14.60 -8.74 7.25
N ILE A 697 -15.87 -8.89 6.87
CA ILE A 697 -16.33 -9.80 5.81
C ILE A 697 -16.97 -9.03 4.66
N ASP A 698 -16.47 -9.22 3.44
CA ASP A 698 -17.09 -8.63 2.24
C ASP A 698 -18.08 -9.61 1.61
N VAL A 699 -19.32 -9.57 2.11
CA VAL A 699 -20.40 -10.46 1.65
C VAL A 699 -20.72 -10.27 0.17
N ALA A 700 -20.67 -9.03 -0.33
CA ALA A 700 -20.97 -8.74 -1.74
C ALA A 700 -19.91 -9.37 -2.65
N PHE A 701 -18.64 -9.21 -2.31
CA PHE A 701 -17.53 -9.84 -3.03
C PHE A 701 -17.60 -11.36 -2.98
N LEU A 702 -17.84 -11.97 -1.81
CA LEU A 702 -17.91 -13.44 -1.67
C LEU A 702 -19.06 -14.06 -2.48
N ARG A 703 -20.22 -13.39 -2.54
CA ARG A 703 -21.35 -13.83 -3.38
C ARG A 703 -21.02 -13.73 -4.86
N ALA A 704 -20.38 -12.65 -5.28
CA ALA A 704 -19.93 -12.49 -6.67
C ALA A 704 -18.88 -13.54 -7.06
N LEU A 705 -17.95 -13.84 -6.15
CA LEU A 705 -16.93 -14.87 -6.33
C LEU A 705 -17.57 -16.27 -6.48
N ARG A 706 -18.49 -16.65 -5.59
CA ARG A 706 -19.24 -17.91 -5.68
C ARG A 706 -19.97 -18.03 -7.01
N GLY A 707 -20.73 -17.00 -7.40
CA GLY A 707 -21.46 -16.99 -8.66
C GLY A 707 -20.53 -17.11 -9.88
N LEU A 708 -19.33 -16.53 -9.84
CA LEU A 708 -18.32 -16.72 -10.88
C LEU A 708 -17.80 -18.15 -10.90
N CYS A 709 -17.42 -18.71 -9.75
CA CYS A 709 -16.97 -20.09 -9.61
C CYS A 709 -18.01 -21.08 -10.16
N ASP A 710 -19.30 -20.87 -9.89
CA ASP A 710 -20.39 -21.71 -10.42
C ASP A 710 -20.49 -21.65 -11.95
N ARG A 711 -20.46 -20.44 -12.53
CA ARG A 711 -20.54 -20.27 -13.99
C ARG A 711 -19.41 -20.97 -14.74
N HIS A 712 -18.22 -21.04 -14.14
CA HIS A 712 -17.03 -21.64 -14.76
C HIS A 712 -16.70 -23.05 -14.23
N GLY A 713 -17.52 -23.57 -13.31
CA GLY A 713 -17.29 -24.86 -12.65
C GLY A 713 -16.00 -24.96 -11.85
N ILE A 714 -15.46 -23.83 -11.34
CA ILE A 714 -14.22 -23.79 -10.57
C ILE A 714 -14.54 -24.11 -9.11
N PRO A 715 -13.90 -25.13 -8.50
CA PRO A 715 -14.05 -25.38 -7.06
C PRO A 715 -13.62 -24.16 -6.22
N LEU A 716 -14.50 -23.70 -5.33
CA LEU A 716 -14.22 -22.67 -4.35
C LEU A 716 -13.84 -23.32 -3.01
N ILE A 717 -12.69 -22.94 -2.46
CA ILE A 717 -12.20 -23.37 -1.16
C ILE A 717 -12.28 -22.19 -0.20
N PHE A 718 -13.00 -22.34 0.91
CA PHE A 718 -12.88 -21.42 2.04
C PHE A 718 -11.87 -21.95 3.05
N ASP A 719 -10.87 -21.13 3.36
CA ASP A 719 -9.97 -21.34 4.47
C ASP A 719 -10.58 -20.73 5.73
N GLU A 720 -11.25 -21.58 6.50
CA GLU A 720 -11.90 -21.24 7.77
C GLU A 720 -11.08 -21.73 8.96
N VAL A 721 -9.76 -21.90 8.81
CA VAL A 721 -8.87 -22.34 9.91
C VAL A 721 -8.89 -21.33 11.07
N VAL A 722 -9.13 -20.04 10.82
CA VAL A 722 -9.31 -19.01 11.86
C VAL A 722 -10.79 -18.72 12.13
N SER A 723 -11.60 -18.55 11.09
CA SER A 723 -12.99 -18.08 11.21
C SER A 723 -13.98 -19.17 11.64
N GLY A 724 -13.70 -20.43 11.30
CA GLY A 724 -14.57 -21.56 11.61
C GLY A 724 -14.79 -21.72 13.10
N PHE A 725 -16.05 -21.87 13.51
CA PHE A 725 -16.49 -21.93 14.92
C PHE A 725 -16.11 -20.70 15.79
N ARG A 726 -15.55 -19.64 15.20
CA ARG A 726 -15.14 -18.41 15.89
C ARG A 726 -16.10 -17.25 15.63
N VAL A 727 -16.32 -16.92 14.36
CA VAL A 727 -17.13 -15.74 13.99
C VAL A 727 -18.63 -16.04 14.10
N ALA A 728 -18.98 -17.30 13.95
CA ALA A 728 -20.26 -17.92 14.21
C ALA A 728 -20.03 -19.43 14.34
N PHE A 729 -21.01 -20.17 14.88
CA PHE A 729 -20.88 -21.62 14.92
C PHE A 729 -20.76 -22.25 13.53
N GLY A 730 -21.56 -21.78 12.58
CA GLY A 730 -21.49 -22.21 11.17
C GLY A 730 -20.38 -21.53 10.36
N GLY A 731 -19.40 -20.89 11.01
CA GLY A 731 -18.31 -20.19 10.34
C GLY A 731 -18.72 -18.93 9.58
N ALA A 732 -17.79 -18.40 8.80
CA ALA A 732 -17.99 -17.24 7.93
C ALA A 732 -18.88 -17.55 6.73
N GLN A 733 -18.91 -18.81 6.26
CA GLN A 733 -19.85 -19.24 5.22
C GLN A 733 -21.32 -18.99 5.60
N ALA A 734 -21.68 -19.22 6.87
CA ALA A 734 -23.02 -18.91 7.37
C ALA A 734 -23.30 -17.40 7.40
N LEU A 735 -22.29 -16.58 7.71
CA LEU A 735 -22.43 -15.11 7.70
C LEU A 735 -22.59 -14.55 6.28
N ALA A 736 -21.87 -15.10 5.31
CA ALA A 736 -21.96 -14.67 3.90
C ALA A 736 -23.20 -15.23 3.19
N GLY A 737 -23.74 -16.35 3.68
CA GLY A 737 -24.72 -17.16 2.95
C GLY A 737 -24.12 -17.73 1.66
N VAL A 738 -22.88 -18.22 1.73
CA VAL A 738 -22.13 -18.76 0.60
C VAL A 738 -21.57 -20.13 0.96
N GLU A 739 -21.96 -21.16 0.22
CA GLU A 739 -21.43 -22.52 0.40
C GLU A 739 -20.22 -22.75 -0.52
N PRO A 740 -19.02 -22.98 0.04
CA PRO A 740 -17.85 -23.37 -0.75
C PRO A 740 -17.95 -24.86 -1.16
N ASP A 741 -17.13 -25.27 -2.13
CA ASP A 741 -17.02 -26.68 -2.51
C ASP A 741 -16.19 -27.49 -1.49
N LEU A 742 -15.18 -26.86 -0.89
CA LEU A 742 -14.39 -27.37 0.22
C LEU A 742 -14.18 -26.28 1.29
N THR A 743 -14.11 -26.68 2.55
CA THR A 743 -13.78 -25.86 3.71
C THR A 743 -12.57 -26.46 4.42
N CYS A 744 -11.52 -25.66 4.61
CA CYS A 744 -10.38 -26.01 5.46
C CYS A 744 -10.62 -25.52 6.88
N LEU A 745 -10.44 -26.39 7.87
CA LEU A 745 -10.62 -26.13 9.29
C LEU A 745 -9.36 -26.47 10.08
N GLY A 746 -9.23 -25.90 11.27
CA GLY A 746 -8.15 -26.18 12.22
C GLY A 746 -8.41 -25.44 13.53
N LYS A 747 -7.36 -25.20 14.32
CA LYS A 747 -7.44 -24.42 15.56
C LYS A 747 -8.51 -24.95 16.53
N ILE A 748 -9.68 -24.30 16.59
CA ILE A 748 -10.77 -24.58 17.54
C ILE A 748 -11.23 -26.05 17.47
N ILE A 749 -11.30 -26.62 16.27
CA ILE A 749 -11.76 -28.01 16.08
C ILE A 749 -10.82 -29.06 16.69
N GLY A 750 -9.62 -28.68 17.13
CA GLY A 750 -8.70 -29.56 17.84
C GLY A 750 -8.79 -29.48 19.37
N GLY A 751 -9.64 -28.62 19.93
CA GLY A 751 -9.73 -28.43 21.38
C GLY A 751 -8.39 -28.06 22.03
N GLY A 752 -7.57 -27.26 21.34
CA GLY A 752 -6.23 -26.89 21.82
C GLY A 752 -5.10 -27.88 21.47
N LEU A 753 -5.39 -28.98 20.78
CA LEU A 753 -4.41 -29.93 20.26
C LEU A 753 -4.15 -29.76 18.76
N PRO A 754 -3.03 -30.28 18.21
CA PRO A 754 -2.77 -30.27 16.78
C PRO A 754 -3.91 -30.92 15.99
N CYS A 755 -4.51 -30.16 15.06
CA CYS A 755 -5.65 -30.58 14.28
C CYS A 755 -5.79 -29.74 13.01
N GLY A 756 -6.28 -30.38 11.95
CA GLY A 756 -6.86 -29.76 10.77
C GLY A 756 -7.94 -30.67 10.16
N ALA A 757 -8.77 -30.13 9.28
CA ALA A 757 -9.71 -30.93 8.51
C ALA A 757 -10.05 -30.28 7.17
N VAL A 758 -10.31 -31.10 6.15
CA VAL A 758 -10.93 -30.68 4.89
C VAL A 758 -12.33 -31.29 4.85
N GLY A 759 -13.35 -30.45 4.90
CA GLY A 759 -14.74 -30.85 4.74
C GLY A 759 -15.32 -30.30 3.43
N GLY A 760 -16.27 -30.98 2.81
CA GLY A 760 -16.94 -30.41 1.64
C GLY A 760 -17.78 -31.40 0.86
N ARG A 761 -17.99 -31.09 -0.43
CA ARG A 761 -18.78 -31.91 -1.35
C ARG A 761 -18.19 -33.31 -1.49
N ARG A 762 -19.03 -34.33 -1.41
CA ARG A 762 -18.63 -35.74 -1.53
C ARG A 762 -17.85 -36.03 -2.81
N ALA A 763 -18.23 -35.41 -3.93
CA ALA A 763 -17.57 -35.60 -5.21
C ALA A 763 -16.07 -35.24 -5.21
N LEU A 764 -15.64 -34.28 -4.37
CA LEU A 764 -14.23 -33.92 -4.22
C LEU A 764 -13.56 -34.74 -3.12
N VAL A 765 -14.22 -34.90 -1.97
CA VAL A 765 -13.64 -35.58 -0.81
C VAL A 765 -13.43 -37.08 -1.08
N ASP A 766 -14.36 -37.74 -1.78
CA ASP A 766 -14.25 -39.18 -2.10
C ASP A 766 -13.16 -39.50 -3.15
N LEU A 767 -12.48 -38.50 -3.72
CA LEU A 767 -11.24 -38.72 -4.49
C LEU A 767 -10.11 -39.27 -3.61
N ALA A 768 -10.15 -39.04 -2.30
CA ALA A 768 -9.23 -39.64 -1.34
C ALA A 768 -9.65 -41.05 -0.88
N LYS A 769 -10.90 -41.44 -1.16
CA LYS A 769 -11.45 -42.71 -0.69
C LYS A 769 -11.10 -43.83 -1.66
N SER A 770 -10.53 -44.91 -1.14
CA SER A 770 -10.27 -46.14 -1.91
C SER A 770 -11.56 -46.65 -2.55
N SER A 771 -11.44 -47.08 -3.81
CA SER A 771 -12.50 -47.81 -4.53
C SER A 771 -12.51 -49.30 -4.21
N HIS A 772 -11.56 -49.77 -3.38
CA HIS A 772 -11.23 -51.17 -3.13
C HIS A 772 -10.65 -51.92 -4.35
N ASP A 773 -10.36 -51.20 -5.43
CA ASP A 773 -9.58 -51.67 -6.59
C ASP A 773 -8.24 -50.91 -6.63
N PRO A 774 -7.11 -51.58 -6.32
CA PRO A 774 -5.81 -50.90 -6.25
C PRO A 774 -5.33 -50.35 -7.59
N PHE A 775 -5.76 -50.92 -8.73
CA PHE A 775 -5.38 -50.42 -10.06
C PHE A 775 -6.11 -49.13 -10.37
N ARG A 776 -7.43 -49.12 -10.12
CA ARG A 776 -8.23 -47.91 -10.25
C ARG A 776 -7.78 -46.83 -9.26
N ASP A 777 -7.43 -47.22 -8.05
CA ASP A 777 -6.95 -46.28 -7.03
C ASP A 777 -5.63 -45.63 -7.45
N PHE A 778 -4.69 -46.42 -8.00
CA PHE A 778 -3.43 -45.89 -8.53
C PHE A 778 -3.63 -44.88 -9.66
N GLU A 779 -4.61 -45.11 -10.55
CA GLU A 779 -4.86 -44.26 -11.70
C GLU A 779 -5.71 -43.02 -11.40
N GLN A 780 -6.67 -43.11 -10.45
CA GLN A 780 -7.76 -42.14 -10.31
C GLN A 780 -7.91 -41.53 -8.91
N LYS A 781 -7.26 -42.08 -7.88
CA LYS A 781 -7.42 -41.60 -6.50
C LYS A 781 -6.25 -40.75 -6.04
N VAL A 782 -6.54 -39.91 -5.05
CA VAL A 782 -5.57 -38.99 -4.45
C VAL A 782 -5.15 -39.53 -3.11
N PHE A 783 -3.86 -39.75 -2.93
CA PHE A 783 -3.34 -40.05 -1.60
C PHE A 783 -3.31 -38.78 -0.75
N VAL A 784 -4.00 -38.79 0.39
CA VAL A 784 -3.95 -37.78 1.46
C VAL A 784 -4.01 -38.50 2.80
N GLY A 785 -3.33 -37.97 3.82
CA GLY A 785 -3.34 -38.56 5.16
C GLY A 785 -2.07 -38.24 5.94
N GLY A 786 -2.01 -38.75 7.16
CA GLY A 786 -0.85 -38.64 8.06
C GLY A 786 -1.06 -39.53 9.28
N THR A 787 0.04 -39.97 9.91
CA THR A 787 0.00 -40.95 11.01
C THR A 787 -0.89 -40.51 12.18
N MET A 788 -0.90 -39.22 12.50
CA MET A 788 -1.65 -38.65 13.63
C MET A 788 -3.02 -38.07 13.23
N SER A 789 -3.36 -38.10 11.93
CA SER A 789 -4.62 -37.56 11.43
C SER A 789 -5.78 -38.36 12.00
N GLY A 790 -6.77 -37.68 12.60
CA GLY A 790 -7.93 -38.33 13.19
C GLY A 790 -7.64 -39.10 14.48
N ASN A 791 -6.53 -38.82 15.19
CA ASN A 791 -6.21 -39.51 16.44
C ASN A 791 -7.28 -39.29 17.54
N SER A 792 -7.46 -40.30 18.39
CA SER A 792 -8.52 -40.37 19.41
C SER A 792 -8.50 -39.18 20.37
N ILE A 793 -7.33 -38.73 20.81
CA ILE A 793 -7.20 -37.63 21.78
C ILE A 793 -7.62 -36.31 21.14
N THR A 794 -7.06 -35.95 19.98
CA THR A 794 -7.44 -34.72 19.28
C THR A 794 -8.91 -34.72 18.93
N CYS A 795 -9.45 -35.82 18.40
CA CYS A 795 -10.86 -35.91 18.03
C CYS A 795 -11.79 -35.79 19.25
N ALA A 796 -11.47 -36.43 20.38
CA ALA A 796 -12.25 -36.30 21.61
C ALA A 796 -12.23 -34.88 22.16
N ALA A 797 -11.07 -34.22 22.18
CA ALA A 797 -10.92 -32.84 22.63
C ALA A 797 -11.70 -31.86 21.72
N GLY A 798 -11.56 -32.02 20.40
CA GLY A 798 -12.26 -31.27 19.38
C GLY A 798 -13.77 -31.42 19.48
N LEU A 799 -14.25 -32.66 19.62
CA LEU A 799 -15.66 -33.00 19.78
C LEU A 799 -16.26 -32.33 21.01
N ALA A 800 -15.55 -32.39 22.15
CA ALA A 800 -15.98 -31.76 23.38
C ALA A 800 -16.07 -30.23 23.24
N ALA A 801 -15.08 -29.60 22.59
CA ALA A 801 -15.09 -28.16 22.33
C ALA A 801 -16.24 -27.74 21.39
N VAL A 802 -16.43 -28.45 20.27
CA VAL A 802 -17.47 -28.15 19.27
C VAL A 802 -18.87 -28.36 19.86
N ARG A 803 -19.11 -29.46 20.59
CA ARG A 803 -20.40 -29.67 21.29
C ARG A 803 -20.66 -28.61 22.35
N HIS A 804 -19.63 -28.22 23.13
CA HIS A 804 -19.80 -27.15 24.10
C HIS A 804 -20.20 -25.83 23.42
N LEU A 805 -19.56 -25.47 22.31
CA LEU A 805 -19.95 -24.30 21.51
C LEU A 805 -21.35 -24.47 20.92
N ARG A 806 -21.72 -25.69 20.48
CA ARG A 806 -23.07 -26.06 20.02
C ARG A 806 -24.14 -25.65 21.02
N ASP A 807 -23.94 -26.09 22.25
CA ASP A 807 -24.93 -25.99 23.31
C ASP A 807 -24.91 -24.59 23.97
N ASN A 808 -23.81 -23.83 23.83
CA ASN A 808 -23.61 -22.52 24.45
C ASN A 808 -23.44 -21.39 23.41
N ARG A 809 -24.43 -21.24 22.53
CA ARG A 809 -24.43 -20.22 21.46
C ARG A 809 -24.30 -18.77 21.93
N HIS A 810 -24.72 -18.48 23.17
CA HIS A 810 -24.64 -17.12 23.74
C HIS A 810 -23.20 -16.60 23.81
N ILE A 811 -22.20 -17.49 23.91
CA ILE A 811 -20.77 -17.14 23.91
C ILE A 811 -20.40 -16.21 22.75
N TYR A 812 -20.96 -16.44 21.54
CA TYR A 812 -20.66 -15.61 20.37
C TYR A 812 -21.13 -14.16 20.54
N ALA A 813 -22.29 -13.95 21.15
CA ALA A 813 -22.83 -12.62 21.40
C ALA A 813 -22.05 -11.92 22.51
N ASP A 814 -21.71 -12.63 23.58
CA ASP A 814 -20.97 -12.08 24.72
C ASP A 814 -19.56 -11.64 24.31
N VAL A 815 -18.85 -12.48 23.55
CA VAL A 815 -17.50 -12.16 23.05
C VAL A 815 -17.56 -11.00 22.04
N ASP A 816 -18.58 -10.93 21.17
CA ASP A 816 -18.77 -9.78 20.25
C ASP A 816 -19.02 -8.48 21.02
N GLY A 817 -19.84 -8.52 22.07
CA GLY A 817 -20.08 -7.37 22.95
C GLY A 817 -18.78 -6.85 23.58
N LYS A 818 -17.98 -7.75 24.16
CA LYS A 818 -16.69 -7.41 24.77
C LYS A 818 -15.68 -6.90 23.75
N SER A 819 -15.61 -7.53 22.56
CA SER A 819 -14.73 -7.09 21.48
C SER A 819 -15.07 -5.67 21.03
N ARG A 820 -16.34 -5.35 20.81
CA ARG A 820 -16.79 -4.01 20.39
C ARG A 820 -16.54 -2.98 21.47
N ARG A 821 -16.78 -3.33 22.74
CA ARG A 821 -16.50 -2.49 23.90
C ARG A 821 -15.01 -2.14 23.96
N LEU A 822 -14.14 -3.16 23.93
CA LEU A 822 -12.69 -2.98 23.94
C LEU A 822 -12.24 -2.07 22.78
N GLY A 823 -12.68 -2.35 21.54
CA GLY A 823 -12.33 -1.51 20.39
C GLY A 823 -12.76 -0.04 20.56
N LYS A 824 -13.97 0.22 21.06
CA LYS A 824 -14.46 1.58 21.32
C LYS A 824 -13.63 2.30 22.37
N GLU A 825 -13.30 1.63 23.46
CA GLU A 825 -12.55 2.23 24.58
C GLU A 825 -11.08 2.47 24.21
N LEU A 826 -10.42 1.56 23.47
CA LEU A 826 -9.08 1.79 22.93
C LEU A 826 -9.04 3.01 22.00
N ALA A 827 -10.05 3.17 21.14
CA ALA A 827 -10.14 4.33 20.25
C ALA A 827 -10.33 5.65 21.03
N ALA A 828 -11.13 5.63 22.10
CA ALA A 828 -11.32 6.80 22.96
C ALA A 828 -10.01 7.22 23.65
N VAL A 829 -9.29 6.26 24.23
CA VAL A 829 -7.98 6.51 24.88
C VAL A 829 -6.97 7.09 23.88
N ALA A 830 -6.89 6.54 22.66
CA ALA A 830 -5.99 7.06 21.64
C ALA A 830 -6.36 8.49 21.20
N ALA A 831 -7.66 8.78 21.07
CA ALA A 831 -8.16 10.11 20.73
C ALA A 831 -7.83 11.14 21.82
N GLU A 832 -8.01 10.79 23.09
CA GLU A 832 -7.64 11.64 24.24
C GLU A 832 -6.13 11.92 24.28
N ALA A 833 -5.31 10.93 23.90
CA ALA A 833 -3.86 11.07 23.80
C ALA A 833 -3.39 11.84 22.54
N GLY A 834 -4.31 12.19 21.61
CA GLY A 834 -3.96 12.83 20.34
C GLY A 834 -3.17 11.92 19.38
N VAL A 835 -3.30 10.59 19.53
CA VAL A 835 -2.58 9.60 18.73
C VAL A 835 -3.45 9.13 17.57
N ALA A 836 -2.87 9.13 16.36
CA ALA A 836 -3.49 8.56 15.18
C ALA A 836 -3.71 7.05 15.39
N TYR A 837 -4.96 6.60 15.37
CA TYR A 837 -5.31 5.23 15.70
C TYR A 837 -6.53 4.77 14.92
N GLN A 838 -6.43 3.58 14.33
CA GLN A 838 -7.54 2.86 13.71
C GLN A 838 -7.71 1.53 14.41
N VAL A 839 -8.97 1.14 14.60
CA VAL A 839 -9.33 -0.16 15.15
C VAL A 839 -10.51 -0.76 14.41
N GLY A 840 -10.39 -2.03 14.03
CA GLY A 840 -11.49 -2.90 13.66
C GLY A 840 -11.74 -3.86 14.81
N ALA A 841 -12.97 -3.93 15.32
CA ALA A 841 -13.31 -4.82 16.43
C ALA A 841 -14.68 -5.44 16.19
N ALA A 842 -14.69 -6.74 15.92
CA ALA A 842 -15.91 -7.50 15.70
C ALA A 842 -15.70 -8.97 16.04
N ARG A 843 -16.77 -9.59 16.53
CA ARG A 843 -16.78 -10.97 17.00
C ARG A 843 -15.74 -11.16 18.09
N SER A 844 -14.64 -11.81 17.78
CA SER A 844 -13.53 -11.99 18.72
C SER A 844 -12.22 -11.47 18.16
N ILE A 845 -12.24 -10.77 17.03
CA ILE A 845 -11.06 -10.38 16.28
C ILE A 845 -10.97 -8.86 16.35
N ILE A 846 -9.84 -8.39 16.87
CA ILE A 846 -9.55 -6.97 16.98
C ILE A 846 -8.25 -6.70 16.24
N THR A 847 -8.30 -5.77 15.31
CA THR A 847 -7.15 -5.32 14.52
C THR A 847 -6.93 -3.85 14.75
N MET A 848 -5.67 -3.44 14.87
CA MET A 848 -5.34 -2.04 15.09
C MET A 848 -4.17 -1.59 14.23
N SER A 849 -4.09 -0.28 14.03
CA SER A 849 -2.92 0.36 13.42
C SER A 849 -2.81 1.80 13.89
N PHE A 850 -1.61 2.26 14.22
CA PHE A 850 -1.34 3.68 14.42
C PHE A 850 -1.27 4.42 13.08
N ASP A 851 -2.43 4.82 12.57
CA ASP A 851 -2.63 5.51 11.30
C ASP A 851 -3.82 6.48 11.40
N HIS A 852 -3.80 7.54 10.58
CA HIS A 852 -4.91 8.46 10.39
C HIS A 852 -5.98 7.90 9.44
N ARG A 853 -5.60 7.00 8.53
CA ARG A 853 -6.49 6.41 7.54
C ARG A 853 -6.87 4.98 7.93
N LYS A 854 -8.15 4.64 7.85
CA LYS A 854 -8.59 3.24 7.89
C LYS A 854 -8.05 2.49 6.67
N PRO A 855 -7.20 1.48 6.83
CA PRO A 855 -6.67 0.72 5.70
C PRO A 855 -7.76 -0.13 5.07
N ARG A 856 -7.79 -0.18 3.73
CA ARG A 856 -8.74 -0.98 2.95
C ARG A 856 -8.16 -2.34 2.56
N LEU A 857 -6.84 -2.42 2.39
CA LEU A 857 -6.13 -3.63 1.98
C LEU A 857 -5.25 -4.16 3.09
N VAL A 858 -5.03 -5.47 3.10
CA VAL A 858 -4.04 -6.12 3.98
C VAL A 858 -2.66 -5.47 3.82
N ARG A 859 -2.23 -5.16 2.59
CA ARG A 859 -0.97 -4.45 2.35
C ARG A 859 -0.92 -3.06 2.98
N GLU A 860 -2.05 -2.35 3.07
CA GLU A 860 -2.13 -1.02 3.69
C GLU A 860 -2.11 -1.12 5.22
N GLN A 861 -2.73 -2.14 5.80
CA GLN A 861 -2.71 -2.40 7.24
C GLN A 861 -1.29 -2.62 7.77
N GLN A 862 -0.46 -3.31 6.99
CA GLN A 862 0.88 -3.69 7.41
C GLN A 862 1.93 -2.61 7.13
N THR A 863 1.74 -1.75 6.12
CA THR A 863 2.78 -0.79 5.68
C THR A 863 2.39 0.68 5.73
N GLY A 864 1.11 1.00 6.02
CA GLY A 864 0.62 2.38 6.10
C GLY A 864 0.84 3.08 7.45
N GLY A 865 0.85 2.33 8.55
CA GLY A 865 0.91 2.88 9.91
C GLY A 865 2.33 3.08 10.47
N ASN A 866 2.41 3.65 11.67
CA ASN A 866 3.66 3.79 12.45
C ASN A 866 4.14 2.40 12.93
N TYR A 867 4.83 1.68 12.03
CA TYR A 867 5.29 0.30 12.22
C TYR A 867 6.10 0.10 13.50
N ARG A 868 6.98 1.04 13.83
CA ARG A 868 7.75 1.02 15.07
C ARG A 868 6.86 1.05 16.32
N ALA A 869 5.93 1.99 16.39
CA ALA A 869 5.03 2.12 17.54
C ALA A 869 4.14 0.87 17.68
N ASN A 870 3.65 0.39 16.54
CA ASN A 870 2.87 -0.82 16.38
C ASN A 870 3.57 -2.06 17.00
N LEU A 871 4.85 -2.29 16.67
CA LEU A 871 5.64 -3.38 17.26
C LEU A 871 5.97 -3.14 18.75
N ALA A 872 6.32 -1.91 19.10
CA ALA A 872 6.73 -1.55 20.45
C ALA A 872 5.58 -1.73 21.46
N LEU A 873 4.34 -1.47 21.05
CA LEU A 873 3.14 -1.60 21.89
C LEU A 873 3.08 -2.95 22.62
N ALA A 874 3.45 -4.05 21.97
CA ALA A 874 3.44 -5.38 22.59
C ALA A 874 4.38 -5.49 23.81
N TYR A 875 5.51 -4.76 23.80
CA TYR A 875 6.43 -4.72 24.93
C TYR A 875 5.94 -3.81 26.06
N TYR A 876 5.34 -2.66 25.73
CA TYR A 876 4.74 -1.77 26.75
C TYR A 876 3.52 -2.41 27.42
N MET A 877 2.60 -2.99 26.63
CA MET A 877 1.42 -3.68 27.17
C MET A 877 1.82 -4.78 28.15
N ARG A 878 2.95 -5.45 27.89
CA ARG A 878 3.49 -6.49 28.77
C ARG A 878 4.00 -5.94 30.10
N GLN A 879 4.60 -4.75 30.13
CA GLN A 879 4.95 -4.08 31.39
C GLN A 879 3.72 -3.76 32.23
N HIS A 880 2.58 -3.57 31.57
CA HIS A 880 1.27 -3.35 32.18
C HIS A 880 0.44 -4.64 32.37
N GLY A 881 1.06 -5.83 32.29
CA GLY A 881 0.42 -7.10 32.62
C GLY A 881 -0.53 -7.64 31.53
N VAL A 882 -0.40 -7.19 30.29
CA VAL A 882 -1.19 -7.69 29.16
C VAL A 882 -0.27 -8.25 28.08
N TYR A 883 -0.49 -9.51 27.70
CA TYR A 883 0.22 -10.14 26.61
C TYR A 883 -0.56 -9.99 25.31
N MET A 884 0.08 -9.33 24.34
CA MET A 884 -0.31 -9.36 22.94
C MET A 884 0.91 -9.65 22.07
N SER A 885 0.70 -10.25 20.90
CA SER A 885 1.79 -10.39 19.93
C SER A 885 2.13 -9.05 19.29
N GLU A 886 3.36 -8.93 18.80
CA GLU A 886 3.79 -7.81 17.96
C GLU A 886 3.04 -7.79 16.60
N LEU A 887 2.33 -8.87 16.27
CA LEU A 887 1.36 -8.92 15.17
C LEU A 887 0.05 -8.25 15.63
N HIS A 888 -0.43 -7.25 14.88
CA HIS A 888 -1.54 -6.34 15.27
C HIS A 888 -2.95 -6.95 15.28
N THR A 889 -3.07 -8.26 15.49
CA THR A 889 -4.35 -8.95 15.63
C THR A 889 -4.46 -9.53 17.03
N MET A 890 -5.40 -9.01 17.80
CA MET A 890 -5.79 -9.53 19.11
C MET A 890 -7.01 -10.45 18.95
N LEU A 891 -7.05 -11.50 19.74
CA LEU A 891 -8.07 -12.53 19.71
C LEU A 891 -8.62 -12.75 21.11
N LEU A 892 -9.91 -12.42 21.29
CA LEU A 892 -10.61 -12.74 22.53
C LEU A 892 -11.09 -14.20 22.54
N CYS A 893 -11.27 -14.71 23.76
CA CYS A 893 -11.86 -16.01 24.06
C CYS A 893 -13.02 -15.86 25.06
N ALA A 894 -13.83 -16.91 25.20
CA ALA A 894 -15.00 -16.93 26.08
C ALA A 894 -14.67 -16.64 27.56
N ALA A 895 -13.44 -16.95 27.99
CA ALA A 895 -13.00 -16.77 29.37
C ALA A 895 -12.64 -15.31 29.72
N HIS A 896 -12.57 -14.38 28.74
CA HIS A 896 -12.30 -12.98 29.04
C HIS A 896 -13.46 -12.37 29.85
N SER A 897 -13.16 -11.87 31.04
CA SER A 897 -14.12 -11.17 31.91
C SER A 897 -14.26 -9.69 31.54
N ASP A 898 -15.25 -8.98 32.09
CA ASP A 898 -15.32 -7.51 31.91
C ASP A 898 -14.16 -6.80 32.62
N ASP A 899 -13.67 -7.32 33.75
CA ASP A 899 -12.43 -6.85 34.41
C ASP A 899 -11.21 -7.00 33.50
N ASP A 900 -11.16 -8.07 32.70
CA ASP A 900 -10.08 -8.26 31.74
C ASP A 900 -10.08 -7.15 30.68
N ILE A 901 -11.28 -6.73 30.24
CA ILE A 901 -11.45 -5.64 29.28
C ILE A 901 -11.01 -4.33 29.90
N ASP A 902 -11.46 -4.03 31.11
CA ASP A 902 -11.12 -2.79 31.84
C ASP A 902 -9.61 -2.67 32.03
N ARG A 903 -8.97 -3.73 32.54
CA ARG A 903 -7.51 -3.78 32.75
C ARG A 903 -6.73 -3.70 31.44
N THR A 904 -7.27 -4.23 30.35
CA THR A 904 -6.64 -4.11 29.03
C THR A 904 -6.67 -2.67 28.53
N VAL A 905 -7.77 -1.94 28.75
CA VAL A 905 -7.89 -0.52 28.38
C VAL A 905 -6.94 0.33 29.23
N GLU A 906 -6.84 0.06 30.53
CA GLU A 906 -5.88 0.72 31.43
C GLU A 906 -4.43 0.48 31.00
N ALA A 907 -4.08 -0.77 30.68
CA ALA A 907 -2.76 -1.13 30.18
C ALA A 907 -2.43 -0.41 28.86
N PHE A 908 -3.41 -0.27 27.97
CA PHE A 908 -3.23 0.49 26.73
C PHE A 908 -3.02 1.98 26.98
N ALA A 909 -3.78 2.59 27.88
CA ALA A 909 -3.59 3.98 28.28
C ALA A 909 -2.21 4.23 28.90
N GLY A 910 -1.76 3.34 29.78
CA GLY A 910 -0.40 3.37 30.35
C GLY A 910 0.66 3.25 29.27
N SER A 911 0.50 2.27 28.38
CA SER A 911 1.42 2.02 27.26
C SER A 911 1.53 3.23 26.33
N LEU A 912 0.41 3.85 25.93
CA LEU A 912 0.46 5.04 25.07
C LEU A 912 1.21 6.19 25.73
N ARG A 913 0.99 6.42 27.03
CA ARG A 913 1.70 7.46 27.79
C ARG A 913 3.21 7.22 27.77
N ASP A 914 3.65 6.00 28.04
CA ASP A 914 5.07 5.64 28.06
C ASP A 914 5.69 5.74 26.65
N MET A 915 4.98 5.25 25.64
CA MET A 915 5.39 5.35 24.23
C MET A 915 5.51 6.80 23.75
N MET A 916 4.62 7.70 24.19
CA MET A 916 4.71 9.14 23.90
C MET A 916 5.92 9.78 24.59
N ASN A 917 6.17 9.46 25.86
CA ASN A 917 7.37 9.92 26.58
C ASN A 917 8.66 9.47 25.87
N ASP A 918 8.62 8.30 25.24
CA ASP A 918 9.71 7.72 24.47
C ASP A 918 9.76 8.17 23.00
N GLY A 919 8.91 9.12 22.62
CA GLY A 919 8.93 9.76 21.30
C GLY A 919 8.55 8.83 20.15
N LEU A 920 7.78 7.77 20.41
CA LEU A 920 7.31 6.85 19.37
C LEU A 920 6.21 7.46 18.50
N PHE A 921 5.49 8.44 19.05
CA PHE A 921 4.55 9.26 18.31
C PHE A 921 5.17 10.64 18.11
N VAL A 922 4.90 11.25 16.96
CA VAL A 922 5.24 12.66 16.77
C VAL A 922 3.94 13.41 16.80
N THR A 923 3.66 14.00 17.94
CA THR A 923 2.54 14.90 18.20
C THR A 923 2.88 16.31 17.72
#